data_AF-A0A819EGP3-F1
#
_entry.id   AF-A0A819EGP3-F1
#
_cell.length_a   1.000
_cell.length_b   1.000
_cell.length_c   1.000
_cell.angle_alpha   90.00
_cell.angle_beta   90.00
_cell.angle_gamma   90.00
#
_symmetry.space_group_name_H-M   'P 1'
#
loop_
_entity.id
_entity.type
_entity.pdbx_description
1 polymer ?
#
loop_
_entity_poly.entity_id
_entity_poly.type
_entity_poly.pdbx_seq_one_letter_code
_entity_poly.pdbx_strand_id
1 'polypeptide(L)'
;MSSLWSLRWLWVYLLIGQFAISNVRTAWPTSDSTNIQLLGIFGNGLNMNDSTPGTLWSRAMFNAAMLLSQQYNITIDGQFIGSQLVASGGITMNALSSSCLLISTSNIVGIVGPTFSRETQVIAPFAAQLSIPVVSYSATDPGLSDRGAYPTFYRTVPSDTTAALTIAQLFMKFNWTSSIIIYQNDAYGSDGAKVITDAFNNNNLTITQMIMFDIVTRTIRGDLKSLLLSSSIRNVILWAETDYASLILQEAIDCDVLGPQFIWILSSTVQLNSFSQEDNAKLIGILTIEPVVASAVNEPTNTTLLNAAYDIWQQYEPETFPGTENVNAYALFTFDATWLLIRSLEQLCSITNNLSSPCLSIVNDSFCFNRRLLDSSSLFDIINNNTFLGVSGLVQFTTSSADRVSGIYYIVKNIQSLSNELNYVPVLVWSSSDAWTPHSQQNTIIWPGQSLVVPTGYATIAGVILRIAVIEAPPFTMTQQVADANGIITTKLIGYIPDLLAILQTNMGFIPNITFLPANQSYDGLIDDVANNVYDIVAGDVTIIAARREKVSFTDSIYDNSLRIIVRNTASASPNFWFYLRPFSMGVRLCILGSIILSALLMYLFERKANETLRHRSIISGIVMSTWYPLGTIMGFGVDYTVRTGAGRFLTFSVFFLSLVLIATYQATLTSSLTLKQTQNIISGIDDIKNGKIPYGRIGILTNSSIEAYYLQEISNGIRNYYPLRTEGAIFTSLLSKVIDAAIMDEGVLEYETNSIYCNLTLVGTGFDPSAFGIVFQKNWVYEQVLDVNILTLRESGTFNDLKSKWFQANTCSQSSDTSTSSSIEVMTGLFVTFAVMCGLSLIFFIWLKLLPIRRRLLQTVLNLHYRVCPSARAPPDSPLDVQNPFDIRDI
;
A
#
# COMPACT_ATOMS: atom_id res chain seq x y z
N MET A 1 66.34 -33.29 71.97
CA MET A 1 64.89 -33.13 72.23
C MET A 1 64.60 -31.74 72.84
N SER A 2 65.19 -30.67 72.28
CA SER A 2 65.11 -29.31 72.83
C SER A 2 65.23 -28.19 71.78
N SER A 3 64.98 -28.48 70.49
CA SER A 3 65.05 -27.48 69.40
C SER A 3 63.75 -27.31 68.61
N LEU A 4 62.68 -28.04 68.96
CA LEU A 4 61.37 -27.97 68.28
C LEU A 4 60.36 -27.03 68.95
N TRP A 5 60.70 -26.45 70.10
CA TRP A 5 59.79 -25.56 70.85
C TRP A 5 59.94 -24.07 70.53
N SER A 6 61.05 -23.63 69.93
CA SER A 6 61.26 -22.20 69.58
C SER A 6 60.66 -21.80 68.22
N LEU A 7 60.50 -22.74 67.28
CA LEU A 7 59.88 -22.44 65.97
C LEU A 7 58.36 -22.27 66.04
N ARG A 8 57.67 -22.90 67.00
CA ARG A 8 56.21 -22.77 67.14
C ARG A 8 55.78 -21.37 67.56
N TRP A 9 56.56 -20.67 68.37
CA TRP A 9 56.25 -19.30 68.78
C TRP A 9 56.51 -18.28 67.66
N LEU A 10 57.47 -18.54 66.78
CA LEU A 10 57.77 -17.67 65.64
C LEU A 10 56.69 -17.77 64.56
N TRP A 11 56.15 -18.98 64.33
CA TRP A 11 54.98 -19.17 63.46
C TRP A 11 53.71 -18.59 64.08
N VAL A 12 53.53 -18.66 65.40
CA VAL A 12 52.38 -18.04 66.09
C VAL A 12 52.50 -16.51 66.07
N TYR A 13 53.69 -15.91 66.17
CA TYR A 13 53.88 -14.46 66.00
C TYR A 13 53.70 -14.00 64.54
N LEU A 14 54.07 -14.82 63.54
CA LEU A 14 53.81 -14.55 62.12
C LEU A 14 52.32 -14.73 61.77
N LEU A 15 51.63 -15.71 62.36
CA LEU A 15 50.18 -15.90 62.22
C LEU A 15 49.39 -14.80 62.93
N ILE A 16 49.79 -14.39 64.14
CA ILE A 16 49.17 -13.27 64.87
C ILE A 16 49.49 -11.94 64.16
N GLY A 17 50.66 -11.80 63.53
CA GLY A 17 51.02 -10.66 62.68
C GLY A 17 50.24 -10.60 61.36
N GLN A 18 49.83 -11.74 60.79
CA GLN A 18 48.96 -11.79 59.61
C GLN A 18 47.47 -11.61 59.94
N PHE A 19 47.03 -11.97 61.15
CA PHE A 19 45.67 -11.65 61.62
C PHE A 19 45.50 -10.21 62.12
N ALA A 20 46.58 -9.44 62.20
CA ALA A 20 46.59 -8.02 62.58
C ALA A 20 46.79 -7.07 61.38
N ILE A 21 46.53 -7.52 60.15
CA ILE A 21 46.15 -6.60 59.07
C ILE A 21 44.65 -6.40 59.23
N SER A 22 44.27 -5.56 60.20
CA SER A 22 42.99 -4.86 60.10
C SER A 22 42.97 -4.23 58.71
N ASN A 23 41.95 -4.54 57.90
CA ASN A 23 41.60 -3.74 56.73
C ASN A 23 41.66 -2.28 57.16
N VAL A 24 42.75 -1.59 56.84
CA VAL A 24 42.87 -0.16 57.09
C VAL A 24 41.94 0.46 56.06
N ARG A 25 40.66 0.59 56.43
CA ARG A 25 39.71 1.43 55.72
C ARG A 25 40.21 2.85 55.87
N THR A 26 40.97 3.33 54.88
CA THR A 26 41.24 4.75 54.76
C THR A 26 39.93 5.40 54.29
N ALA A 27 39.16 5.95 55.23
CA ALA A 27 38.06 6.84 54.86
C ALA A 27 38.61 8.00 54.01
N TRP A 28 37.79 8.53 53.10
CA TRP A 28 38.15 9.73 52.34
C TRP A 28 38.59 10.83 53.34
N PRO A 29 39.77 11.46 53.14
CA PRO A 29 40.21 12.51 54.05
C PRO A 29 39.27 13.71 53.95
N THR A 30 38.63 14.08 55.06
CA THR A 30 37.73 15.23 55.14
C THR A 30 38.54 16.49 55.49
N SER A 31 38.53 17.49 54.62
CA SER A 31 39.13 18.80 54.92
C SER A 31 38.10 19.71 55.57
N ASP A 32 37.70 19.43 56.81
CA ASP A 32 36.68 20.21 57.53
C ASP A 32 37.15 21.63 57.92
N SER A 33 38.42 21.98 57.67
CA SER A 33 39.06 23.23 58.09
C SER A 33 39.25 24.27 56.99
N THR A 34 38.72 24.05 55.77
CA THR A 34 38.90 24.99 54.66
C THR A 34 37.74 25.98 54.56
N ASN A 35 38.09 27.26 54.31
CA ASN A 35 37.14 28.37 54.26
C ASN A 35 36.36 28.46 52.93
N ILE A 36 36.67 27.63 51.94
CA ILE A 36 36.04 27.62 50.61
C ILE A 36 35.71 26.18 50.23
N GLN A 37 34.45 25.92 49.88
CA GLN A 37 33.94 24.55 49.68
C GLN A 37 33.11 24.41 48.40
N LEU A 38 33.17 23.22 47.79
CA LEU A 38 32.25 22.80 46.73
C LEU A 38 31.19 21.86 47.29
N LEU A 39 29.95 22.02 46.83
CA LEU A 39 28.83 21.18 47.24
C LEU A 39 28.54 20.12 46.17
N GLY A 40 28.65 18.85 46.53
CA GLY A 40 28.22 17.73 45.69
C GLY A 40 26.83 17.24 46.09
N ILE A 41 25.88 17.22 45.15
CA ILE A 41 24.51 16.73 45.36
C ILE A 41 24.33 15.42 44.57
N PHE A 42 24.12 14.32 45.30
CA PHE A 42 24.04 12.96 44.76
C PHE A 42 22.74 12.27 45.16
N GLY A 43 22.24 11.38 44.30
CA GLY A 43 20.95 10.70 44.49
C GLY A 43 20.85 9.76 45.70
N ASN A 44 21.94 9.15 46.21
CA ASN A 44 21.85 8.13 47.28
C ASN A 44 22.44 8.59 48.62
N GLY A 45 21.90 8.03 49.71
CA GLY A 45 22.32 8.23 51.09
C GLY A 45 23.74 7.71 51.41
N LEU A 46 24.34 8.25 52.48
CA LEU A 46 25.65 7.84 53.00
C LEU A 46 25.70 6.40 53.57
N ASN A 47 24.56 5.71 53.67
CA ASN A 47 24.43 4.36 54.24
C ASN A 47 24.31 3.28 53.15
N MET A 48 25.19 2.29 53.25
CA MET A 48 25.59 1.30 52.22
C MET A 48 24.60 0.17 51.88
N ASN A 49 23.28 0.37 51.87
CA ASN A 49 22.33 -0.75 51.68
C ASN A 49 21.35 -0.66 50.49
N ASP A 50 21.26 0.45 49.78
CA ASP A 50 20.48 0.52 48.52
C ASP A 50 21.37 1.12 47.42
N SER A 51 21.95 0.24 46.60
CA SER A 51 22.99 0.59 45.64
C SER A 51 22.43 0.59 44.22
N THR A 52 21.92 1.73 43.75
CA THR A 52 22.04 2.04 42.32
C THR A 52 23.53 2.38 42.05
N PRO A 53 24.28 1.57 41.28
CA PRO A 53 25.73 1.71 41.19
C PRO A 53 26.20 3.08 40.67
N GLY A 54 25.41 3.74 39.81
CA GLY A 54 25.81 4.97 39.11
C GLY A 54 25.99 6.20 40.02
N THR A 55 25.16 6.37 41.05
CA THR A 55 25.24 7.54 41.95
C THR A 55 26.44 7.43 42.89
N LEU A 56 26.74 6.20 43.33
CA LEU A 56 27.91 5.86 44.15
C LEU A 56 29.21 6.15 43.39
N TRP A 57 29.29 5.75 42.13
CA TRP A 57 30.45 5.98 41.26
C TRP A 57 30.67 7.46 40.98
N SER A 58 29.59 8.22 40.78
CA SER A 58 29.65 9.67 40.59
C SER A 58 30.24 10.38 41.82
N ARG A 59 29.79 10.01 43.03
CA ARG A 59 30.34 10.52 44.30
C ARG A 59 31.83 10.20 44.46
N ALA A 60 32.24 8.99 44.13
CA ALA A 60 33.65 8.58 44.23
C ALA A 60 34.55 9.41 43.30
N MET A 61 34.12 9.63 42.05
CA MET A 61 34.86 10.46 41.09
C MET A 61 34.89 11.95 41.47
N PHE A 62 33.83 12.47 42.10
CA PHE A 62 33.86 13.81 42.70
C PHE A 62 34.94 13.92 43.79
N ASN A 63 34.97 12.97 44.73
CA ASN A 63 35.99 12.95 45.78
C ASN A 63 37.40 12.76 45.21
N ALA A 64 37.57 11.92 44.18
CA ALA A 64 38.84 11.73 43.49
C ALA A 64 39.34 13.05 42.87
N ALA A 65 38.48 13.81 42.19
CA ALA A 65 38.82 15.12 41.64
C ALA A 65 39.26 16.12 42.73
N MET A 66 38.54 16.14 43.88
CA MET A 66 38.88 16.99 45.01
C MET A 66 40.27 16.66 45.59
N LEU A 67 40.58 15.39 45.83
CA LEU A 67 41.90 15.00 46.35
C LEU A 67 43.02 15.24 45.35
N LEU A 68 42.75 14.98 44.07
CA LEU A 68 43.72 15.19 43.01
C LEU A 68 44.07 16.68 42.88
N SER A 69 43.12 17.60 43.11
CA SER A 69 43.42 19.03 43.20
C SER A 69 44.36 19.39 44.35
N GLN A 70 44.22 18.72 45.49
CA GLN A 70 45.12 18.89 46.65
C GLN A 70 46.51 18.33 46.37
N GLN A 71 46.60 17.18 45.69
CA GLN A 71 47.89 16.59 45.25
C GLN A 71 48.62 17.49 44.24
N TYR A 72 47.90 18.20 43.37
CA TYR A 72 48.47 19.20 42.46
C TYR A 72 48.75 20.55 43.12
N ASN A 73 48.58 20.68 44.45
CA ASN A 73 48.77 21.93 45.20
C ASN A 73 47.91 23.11 44.70
N ILE A 74 46.70 22.83 44.18
CA ILE A 74 45.76 23.88 43.77
C ILE A 74 45.18 24.53 45.03
N THR A 75 45.42 25.83 45.20
CA THR A 75 44.95 26.60 46.36
C THR A 75 44.23 27.87 45.93
N ILE A 76 43.21 28.24 46.69
CA ILE A 76 42.37 29.42 46.50
C ILE A 76 42.56 30.30 47.74
N ASP A 77 43.03 31.53 47.56
CA ASP A 77 43.42 32.43 48.67
C ASP A 77 44.37 31.76 49.70
N GLY A 78 45.27 30.89 49.21
CA GLY A 78 46.24 30.16 50.04
C GLY A 78 45.68 28.98 50.85
N GLN A 79 44.42 28.59 50.61
CA GLN A 79 43.79 27.43 51.24
C GLN A 79 43.38 26.37 50.20
N PHE A 80 43.35 25.10 50.61
CA PHE A 80 42.79 24.04 49.78
C PHE A 80 41.27 24.15 49.67
N ILE A 81 40.71 23.65 48.57
CA ILE A 81 39.25 23.60 48.37
C ILE A 81 38.71 22.40 49.17
N GLY A 82 37.69 22.63 50.00
CA GLY A 82 36.97 21.56 50.70
C GLY A 82 35.74 21.08 49.93
N SER A 83 35.12 20.01 50.42
CA SER A 83 33.88 19.48 49.86
C SER A 83 32.83 19.23 50.92
N GLN A 84 31.57 19.38 50.53
CA GLN A 84 30.39 18.97 51.31
C GLN A 84 29.51 18.12 50.41
N LEU A 85 28.84 17.11 51.01
CA LEU A 85 28.04 16.14 50.28
C LEU A 85 26.60 16.17 50.76
N VAL A 86 25.66 16.20 49.82
CA VAL A 86 24.22 16.06 50.06
C VAL A 86 23.72 14.81 49.37
N ALA A 87 22.99 14.00 50.13
CA ALA A 87 22.21 12.89 49.60
C ALA A 87 20.75 13.35 49.43
N SER A 88 20.29 13.54 48.19
CA SER A 88 18.95 14.05 47.93
C SER A 88 17.87 12.96 47.97
N GLY A 89 18.23 11.69 47.71
CA GLY A 89 17.26 10.59 47.60
C GLY A 89 16.36 10.69 46.38
N GLY A 90 16.68 11.55 45.41
CA GLY A 90 15.77 11.86 44.29
C GLY A 90 14.60 12.75 44.68
N ILE A 91 14.60 13.35 45.87
CA ILE A 91 13.52 14.18 46.40
C ILE A 91 13.92 15.65 46.35
N THR A 92 13.24 16.43 45.52
CA THR A 92 13.53 17.85 45.28
C THR A 92 13.56 18.70 46.56
N MET A 93 12.63 18.45 47.50
CA MET A 93 12.60 19.16 48.78
C MET A 93 13.80 18.85 49.68
N ASN A 94 14.31 17.62 49.64
CA ASN A 94 15.49 17.22 50.42
C ASN A 94 16.76 17.85 49.85
N ALA A 95 16.88 17.87 48.52
CA ALA A 95 17.98 18.56 47.84
C ALA A 95 18.02 20.04 48.25
N LEU A 96 16.90 20.77 48.10
CA LEU A 96 16.85 22.19 48.40
C LEU A 96 17.10 22.50 49.89
N SER A 97 16.44 21.77 50.80
CA SER A 97 16.58 22.01 52.24
C SER A 97 17.99 21.72 52.76
N SER A 98 18.60 20.61 52.32
CA SER A 98 19.96 20.23 52.70
C SER A 98 21.01 21.18 52.10
N SER A 99 20.83 21.58 50.84
CA SER A 99 21.68 22.59 50.20
C SER A 99 21.60 23.92 50.93
N CYS A 100 20.39 24.40 51.25
CA CYS A 100 20.20 25.64 52.00
C CYS A 100 20.86 25.58 53.39
N LEU A 101 20.72 24.45 54.11
CA LEU A 101 21.36 24.25 55.41
C LEU A 101 22.88 24.38 55.29
N LEU A 102 23.51 23.65 54.35
CA LEU A 102 24.97 23.70 54.19
C LEU A 102 25.46 25.07 53.75
N ILE A 103 24.76 25.72 52.82
CA ILE A 103 25.09 27.09 52.37
C ILE A 103 25.00 28.08 53.52
N SER A 104 24.08 27.88 54.48
CA SER A 104 23.98 28.75 55.67
C SER A 104 25.15 28.58 56.63
N THR A 105 25.77 27.40 56.68
CA THR A 105 26.83 27.04 57.64
C THR A 105 28.23 27.10 57.05
N SER A 106 28.39 27.01 55.73
CA SER A 106 29.69 26.97 55.06
C SER A 106 29.74 27.86 53.80
N ASN A 107 30.95 28.17 53.37
CA ASN A 107 31.22 29.05 52.24
C ASN A 107 31.28 28.25 50.94
N ILE A 108 30.10 27.97 50.40
CA ILE A 108 29.95 27.23 49.16
C ILE A 108 30.11 28.17 47.97
N VAL A 109 31.01 27.83 47.04
CA VAL A 109 31.33 28.66 45.86
C VAL A 109 30.96 28.01 44.53
N GLY A 110 30.47 26.76 44.57
CA GLY A 110 30.05 26.00 43.39
C GLY A 110 29.28 24.75 43.79
N ILE A 111 28.37 24.32 42.92
CA ILE A 111 27.57 23.10 43.11
C ILE A 111 27.84 22.13 41.95
N VAL A 112 28.14 20.87 42.29
CA VAL A 112 28.23 19.75 41.34
C VAL A 112 27.01 18.86 41.53
N GLY A 113 26.27 18.61 40.44
CA GLY A 113 24.94 18.00 40.47
C GLY A 113 23.83 19.06 40.39
N PRO A 114 22.57 18.73 40.72
CA PRO A 114 22.06 17.43 41.18
C PRO A 114 22.09 16.30 40.14
N THR A 115 21.81 15.08 40.59
CA THR A 115 21.71 13.89 39.74
C THR A 115 20.48 13.94 38.83
N PHE A 116 19.31 14.28 39.38
CA PHE A 116 18.05 14.20 38.66
C PHE A 116 17.62 15.56 38.08
N SER A 117 17.01 15.55 36.89
CA SER A 117 16.51 16.78 36.24
C SER A 117 15.46 17.52 37.08
N ARG A 118 14.55 16.78 37.72
CA ARG A 118 13.51 17.34 38.63
C ARG A 118 14.07 18.08 39.84
N GLU A 119 15.28 17.74 40.29
CA GLU A 119 15.97 18.45 41.37
C GLU A 119 16.67 19.69 40.81
N THR A 120 17.28 19.54 39.64
CA THR A 120 18.08 20.59 38.98
C THR A 120 17.21 21.78 38.58
N GLN A 121 15.98 21.56 38.11
CA GLN A 121 15.02 22.63 37.83
C GLN A 121 14.74 23.54 39.05
N VAL A 122 14.96 23.06 40.28
CA VAL A 122 14.78 23.84 41.51
C VAL A 122 16.10 24.38 42.04
N ILE A 123 17.17 23.58 41.99
CA ILE A 123 18.49 23.98 42.50
C ILE A 123 19.16 25.03 41.60
N ALA A 124 18.98 24.97 40.29
CA ALA A 124 19.61 25.93 39.37
C ALA A 124 19.10 27.37 39.57
N PRO A 125 17.79 27.67 39.64
CA PRO A 125 17.29 29.00 39.96
C PRO A 125 17.69 29.45 41.38
N PHE A 126 17.70 28.52 42.34
CA PHE A 126 18.18 28.80 43.69
C PHE A 126 19.64 29.25 43.69
N ALA A 127 20.53 28.55 42.98
CA ALA A 127 21.93 28.91 42.87
C ALA A 127 22.15 30.22 42.07
N ALA A 128 21.31 30.50 41.07
CA ALA A 128 21.33 31.76 40.34
C ALA A 128 21.08 32.95 41.27
N GLN A 129 20.14 32.83 42.22
CA GLN A 129 19.91 33.84 43.27
C GLN A 129 21.16 34.10 44.12
N LEU A 130 21.94 33.05 44.40
CA LEU A 130 23.19 33.12 45.16
C LEU A 130 24.39 33.57 44.31
N SER A 131 24.21 33.69 42.99
CA SER A 131 25.28 33.97 42.02
C SER A 131 26.40 32.90 42.01
N ILE A 132 26.03 31.64 42.24
CA ILE A 132 26.95 30.49 42.29
C ILE A 132 26.74 29.58 41.05
N PRO A 133 27.82 29.07 40.41
CA PRO A 133 27.70 28.11 39.31
C PRO A 133 27.19 26.74 39.77
N VAL A 134 26.33 26.15 38.95
CA VAL A 134 25.85 24.76 39.08
C VAL A 134 26.31 23.98 37.86
N VAL A 135 27.05 22.90 38.05
CA VAL A 135 27.48 22.01 36.97
C VAL A 135 26.90 20.62 37.19
N SER A 136 25.83 20.29 36.47
CA SER A 136 25.24 18.96 36.54
C SER A 136 25.98 17.98 35.62
N TYR A 137 26.13 16.75 36.11
CA TYR A 137 26.77 15.66 35.38
C TYR A 137 25.77 14.61 34.87
N SER A 138 24.47 14.76 35.18
CA SER A 138 23.45 13.75 34.90
C SER A 138 22.06 14.31 34.57
N ALA A 139 21.78 15.60 34.81
CA ALA A 139 20.51 16.21 34.46
C ALA A 139 20.46 16.57 32.97
N THR A 140 19.69 15.81 32.19
CA THR A 140 19.66 15.91 30.73
C THR A 140 18.44 16.65 30.17
N ASP A 141 17.52 17.09 31.03
CA ASP A 141 16.29 17.81 30.66
C ASP A 141 16.59 18.99 29.70
N PRO A 142 15.93 19.05 28.53
CA PRO A 142 16.21 20.07 27.53
C PRO A 142 15.80 21.49 27.97
N GLY A 143 14.86 21.64 28.90
CA GLY A 143 14.47 22.94 29.46
C GLY A 143 15.62 23.65 30.17
N LEU A 144 16.58 22.90 30.73
CA LEU A 144 17.76 23.44 31.41
C LEU A 144 18.77 24.11 30.46
N SER A 145 18.62 23.95 29.14
CA SER A 145 19.46 24.64 28.14
C SER A 145 19.17 26.15 28.07
N ASP A 146 18.01 26.62 28.55
CA ASP A 146 17.62 28.02 28.47
C ASP A 146 18.46 28.90 29.40
N ARG A 147 19.39 29.66 28.79
CA ARG A 147 20.28 30.58 29.50
C ARG A 147 19.55 31.75 30.16
N GLY A 148 18.37 32.12 29.68
CA GLY A 148 17.54 33.16 30.30
C GLY A 148 16.92 32.70 31.61
N ALA A 149 16.43 31.46 31.64
CA ALA A 149 15.86 30.86 32.85
C ALA A 149 16.94 30.37 33.83
N TYR A 150 18.06 29.82 33.32
CA TYR A 150 19.12 29.19 34.09
C TYR A 150 20.51 29.80 33.79
N PRO A 151 20.78 31.05 34.22
CA PRO A 151 21.98 31.78 33.83
C PRO A 151 23.29 31.22 34.43
N THR A 152 23.22 30.56 35.58
CA THR A 152 24.39 30.00 36.28
C THR A 152 24.54 28.48 36.12
N PHE A 153 23.69 27.87 35.28
CA PHE A 153 23.67 26.44 35.06
C PHE A 153 24.59 26.03 33.90
N TYR A 154 25.25 24.90 34.09
CA TYR A 154 26.08 24.21 33.12
C TYR A 154 25.89 22.70 33.25
N ARG A 155 26.17 21.96 32.19
CA ARG A 155 26.24 20.49 32.28
C ARG A 155 27.34 19.87 31.44
N THR A 156 28.00 18.86 32.00
CA THR A 156 29.04 18.08 31.30
C THR A 156 28.47 16.90 30.53
N VAL A 157 27.29 16.43 30.93
CA VAL A 157 26.49 15.46 30.18
C VAL A 157 25.79 16.14 28.99
N PRO A 158 25.64 15.45 27.84
CA PRO A 158 24.84 15.96 26.74
C PRO A 158 23.37 16.19 27.10
N SER A 159 22.72 17.14 26.43
CA SER A 159 21.28 17.40 26.55
C SER A 159 20.45 16.35 25.80
N ASP A 160 19.22 16.11 26.27
CA ASP A 160 18.23 15.26 25.61
C ASP A 160 17.88 15.76 24.19
N THR A 161 18.13 17.04 23.88
CA THR A 161 18.03 17.56 22.51
C THR A 161 18.93 16.82 21.54
N THR A 162 20.14 16.46 21.98
CA THR A 162 21.06 15.68 21.16
C THR A 162 20.64 14.22 21.12
N ALA A 163 20.16 13.66 22.23
CA ALA A 163 19.63 12.28 22.26
C ALA A 163 18.44 12.11 21.31
N ALA A 164 17.52 13.07 21.27
CA ALA A 164 16.39 13.08 20.35
C ALA A 164 16.83 13.08 18.88
N LEU A 165 17.86 13.87 18.54
CA LEU A 165 18.45 13.89 17.21
C LEU A 165 19.06 12.53 16.84
N THR A 166 19.81 11.91 17.76
CA THR A 166 20.46 10.61 17.49
C THR A 166 19.44 9.49 17.33
N ILE A 167 18.33 9.51 18.10
CA ILE A 167 17.20 8.59 17.91
C ILE A 167 16.55 8.80 16.53
N ALA A 168 16.26 10.03 16.13
CA ALA A 168 15.68 10.30 14.80
C ALA A 168 16.60 9.80 13.67
N GLN A 169 17.91 10.00 13.80
CA GLN A 169 18.90 9.47 12.84
C GLN A 169 18.97 7.94 12.83
N LEU A 170 18.71 7.29 13.97
CA LEU A 170 18.63 5.82 14.03
C LEU A 170 17.42 5.29 13.24
N PHE A 171 16.27 5.95 13.36
CA PHE A 171 15.06 5.61 12.60
C PHE A 171 15.28 5.78 11.09
N MET A 172 15.91 6.88 10.67
CA MET A 172 16.28 7.10 9.27
C MET A 172 17.24 6.02 8.75
N LYS A 173 18.20 5.55 9.56
CA LYS A 173 19.13 4.48 9.18
C LYS A 173 18.42 3.15 8.87
N PHE A 174 17.33 2.84 9.56
CA PHE A 174 16.57 1.59 9.37
C PHE A 174 15.29 1.77 8.56
N ASN A 175 15.07 2.95 7.95
CA ASN A 175 13.86 3.29 7.20
C ASN A 175 12.55 3.14 8.03
N TRP A 176 12.62 3.33 9.34
CA TRP A 176 11.43 3.39 10.19
C TRP A 176 10.85 4.79 10.16
N THR A 177 9.53 4.89 10.01
CA THR A 177 8.83 6.18 9.86
C THR A 177 8.05 6.60 11.10
N SER A 178 7.72 5.65 11.98
CA SER A 178 6.80 5.87 13.09
C SER A 178 7.19 5.12 14.36
N SER A 179 6.87 5.68 15.52
CA SER A 179 7.09 5.07 16.84
C SER A 179 5.98 5.38 17.84
N ILE A 180 5.95 4.60 18.92
CA ILE A 180 5.24 4.88 20.17
C ILE A 180 6.30 5.26 21.21
N ILE A 181 6.01 6.22 22.08
CA ILE A 181 6.89 6.57 23.21
C ILE A 181 6.21 6.30 24.54
N ILE A 182 6.91 5.64 25.46
CA ILE A 182 6.54 5.48 26.86
C ILE A 182 7.48 6.36 27.66
N TYR A 183 6.95 7.27 28.47
CA TYR A 183 7.74 8.24 29.22
C TYR A 183 7.26 8.39 30.67
N GLN A 184 8.19 8.72 31.57
CA GLN A 184 7.85 9.01 32.97
C GLN A 184 7.28 10.44 33.14
N ASN A 185 6.35 10.63 34.08
CA ASN A 185 5.66 11.92 34.30
C ASN A 185 6.44 12.93 35.16
N ASP A 186 7.70 13.20 34.84
CA ASP A 186 8.50 14.25 35.47
C ASP A 186 9.23 15.13 34.44
N ALA A 187 10.06 16.07 34.92
CA ALA A 187 10.84 16.98 34.07
C ALA A 187 11.68 16.25 33.01
N TYR A 188 12.38 15.17 33.40
CA TYR A 188 13.19 14.39 32.46
C TYR A 188 12.32 13.68 31.41
N GLY A 189 11.28 12.99 31.87
CA GLY A 189 10.46 12.17 30.98
C GLY A 189 9.58 12.99 30.03
N SER A 190 8.90 14.01 30.54
CA SER A 190 7.93 14.81 29.78
C SER A 190 8.58 15.76 28.79
N ASP A 191 9.62 16.50 29.19
CA ASP A 191 10.34 17.40 28.29
C ASP A 191 11.20 16.61 27.30
N GLY A 192 11.77 15.47 27.71
CA GLY A 192 12.44 14.54 26.81
C GLY A 192 11.51 13.98 25.72
N ALA A 193 10.32 13.50 26.10
CA ALA A 193 9.33 13.00 25.13
C ALA A 193 8.88 14.08 24.13
N LYS A 194 8.74 15.32 24.60
CA LYS A 194 8.41 16.48 23.75
C LYS A 194 9.51 16.74 22.72
N VAL A 195 10.77 16.79 23.15
CA VAL A 195 11.90 17.07 22.25
C VAL A 195 12.17 15.92 21.28
N ILE A 196 11.93 14.67 21.68
CA ILE A 196 11.92 13.52 20.75
C ILE A 196 10.83 13.71 19.70
N THR A 197 9.62 14.10 20.10
CA THR A 197 8.52 14.36 19.16
C THR A 197 8.85 15.48 18.18
N ASP A 198 9.45 16.58 18.65
CA ASP A 198 9.89 17.70 17.82
C ASP A 198 11.00 17.27 16.84
N ALA A 199 11.97 16.48 17.30
CA ALA A 199 13.03 15.94 16.45
C ALA A 199 12.48 14.99 15.38
N PHE A 200 11.48 14.16 15.71
CA PHE A 200 10.81 13.28 14.76
C PHE A 200 10.10 14.11 13.68
N ASN A 201 9.28 15.07 14.09
CA ASN A 201 8.54 15.94 13.16
C ASN A 201 9.47 16.70 12.22
N ASN A 202 10.59 17.23 12.74
CA ASN A 202 11.60 17.94 11.93
C ASN A 202 12.29 17.04 10.88
N ASN A 203 12.25 15.71 11.05
CA ASN A 203 12.85 14.73 10.14
C ASN A 203 11.80 13.91 9.37
N ASN A 204 10.54 14.37 9.28
CA ASN A 204 9.41 13.66 8.63
C ASN A 204 9.11 12.26 9.24
N LEU A 205 9.41 12.09 10.53
CA LEU A 205 9.03 10.92 11.33
C LEU A 205 7.84 11.27 12.21
N THR A 206 7.08 10.27 12.68
CA THR A 206 5.90 10.52 13.52
C THR A 206 5.90 9.72 14.82
N ILE A 207 5.54 10.39 15.91
CA ILE A 207 5.17 9.74 17.17
C ILE A 207 3.65 9.56 17.16
N THR A 208 3.20 8.32 17.00
CA THR A 208 1.77 7.99 16.84
C THR A 208 1.03 8.00 18.17
N GLN A 209 1.72 7.65 19.25
CA GLN A 209 1.14 7.53 20.58
C GLN A 209 2.18 7.81 21.66
N MET A 210 1.75 8.48 22.73
CA MET A 210 2.53 8.76 23.91
C MET A 210 1.85 8.13 25.13
N ILE A 211 2.55 7.27 25.85
CA ILE A 211 2.06 6.53 27.01
C ILE A 211 2.80 7.05 28.25
N MET A 212 2.03 7.44 29.27
CA MET A 212 2.58 8.01 30.50
C MET A 212 2.74 6.91 31.56
N PHE A 213 3.93 6.86 32.16
CA PHE A 213 4.22 6.14 33.39
C PHE A 213 4.21 7.11 34.57
N ASP A 214 3.44 6.78 35.61
CA ASP A 214 3.34 7.62 36.82
C ASP A 214 4.39 7.20 37.86
N ILE A 215 5.35 8.09 38.15
CA ILE A 215 6.43 7.83 39.11
C ILE A 215 5.92 7.71 40.55
N VAL A 216 4.76 8.27 40.87
CA VAL A 216 4.19 8.25 42.24
C VAL A 216 3.49 6.92 42.49
N THR A 217 2.62 6.48 41.57
CA THR A 217 1.92 5.20 41.69
C THR A 217 2.77 4.02 41.21
N ARG A 218 3.84 4.29 40.46
CA ARG A 218 4.74 3.31 39.82
C ARG A 218 4.01 2.38 38.85
N THR A 219 3.06 2.93 38.08
CA THR A 219 2.22 2.18 37.15
C THR A 219 2.00 2.96 35.85
N ILE A 220 1.77 2.23 34.75
CA ILE A 220 1.31 2.82 33.50
C ILE A 220 -0.17 3.23 33.63
N ARG A 221 -0.52 4.39 33.06
CA ARG A 221 -1.91 4.85 33.08
C ARG A 221 -2.72 4.14 31.98
N GLY A 222 -3.39 3.05 32.35
CA GLY A 222 -4.22 2.23 31.45
C GLY A 222 -3.68 0.81 31.35
N ASP A 223 -4.19 0.01 30.41
CA ASP A 223 -3.68 -1.32 30.13
C ASP A 223 -2.61 -1.25 29.03
N LEU A 224 -1.35 -1.53 29.36
CA LEU A 224 -0.21 -1.43 28.44
C LEU A 224 -0.44 -2.20 27.15
N LYS A 225 -1.00 -3.41 27.25
CA LYS A 225 -1.24 -4.27 26.09
C LYS A 225 -2.24 -3.64 25.12
N SER A 226 -3.40 -3.19 25.61
CA SER A 226 -4.40 -2.52 24.78
C SER A 226 -3.87 -1.24 24.14
N LEU A 227 -3.05 -0.47 24.87
CA LEU A 227 -2.45 0.77 24.39
C LEU A 227 -1.42 0.55 23.29
N LEU A 228 -0.61 -0.51 23.37
CA LEU A 228 0.35 -0.83 22.31
C LEU A 228 -0.33 -1.46 21.08
N LEU A 229 -1.35 -2.30 21.31
CA LEU A 229 -2.08 -2.98 20.24
C LEU A 229 -3.11 -2.10 19.52
N SER A 230 -3.48 -0.93 20.08
CA SER A 230 -4.35 0.03 19.40
C SER A 230 -3.70 0.67 18.16
N SER A 231 -2.39 0.52 18.00
CA SER A 231 -1.67 0.99 16.80
C SER A 231 -1.04 -0.20 16.05
N SER A 232 -0.85 -0.05 14.74
CA SER A 232 -0.10 -1.00 13.91
C SER A 232 1.43 -0.90 14.11
N ILE A 233 1.90 0.11 14.86
CA ILE A 233 3.30 0.39 15.11
C ILE A 233 3.88 -0.61 16.13
N ARG A 234 5.11 -1.04 15.89
CA ARG A 234 5.84 -1.99 16.74
C ARG A 234 7.17 -1.47 17.28
N ASN A 235 7.54 -0.24 16.90
CA ASN A 235 8.69 0.46 17.44
C ASN A 235 8.28 1.23 18.70
N VAL A 236 8.85 0.87 19.85
CA VAL A 236 8.59 1.48 21.15
C VAL A 236 9.87 2.13 21.69
N ILE A 237 9.81 3.43 21.94
CA ILE A 237 10.85 4.16 22.67
C ILE A 237 10.44 4.21 24.13
N LEU A 238 11.28 3.69 25.02
CA LEU A 238 11.11 3.77 26.46
C LEU A 238 12.06 4.83 27.02
N TRP A 239 11.48 5.96 27.42
CA TRP A 239 12.17 7.14 27.93
C TRP A 239 11.91 7.32 29.43
N ALA A 240 12.66 6.58 30.25
CA ALA A 240 12.50 6.55 31.69
C ALA A 240 13.84 6.30 32.39
N GLU A 241 13.93 6.67 33.67
CA GLU A 241 15.08 6.32 34.52
C GLU A 241 15.19 4.80 34.69
N THR A 242 16.39 4.31 34.98
CA THR A 242 16.71 2.87 35.06
C THR A 242 15.76 2.09 35.96
N ASP A 243 15.35 2.71 37.07
CA ASP A 243 14.51 2.08 38.10
C ASP A 243 13.06 1.93 37.64
N TYR A 244 12.56 2.83 36.79
CA TYR A 244 11.22 2.75 36.23
C TYR A 244 11.20 1.96 34.92
N ALA A 245 12.28 2.04 34.13
CA ALA A 245 12.45 1.24 32.93
C ALA A 245 12.41 -0.27 33.22
N SER A 246 13.00 -0.71 34.35
CA SER A 246 12.92 -2.11 34.79
C SER A 246 11.49 -2.56 35.10
N LEU A 247 10.71 -1.72 35.79
CA LEU A 247 9.30 -1.98 36.11
C LEU A 247 8.44 -2.06 34.85
N ILE A 248 8.63 -1.13 33.90
CA ILE A 248 7.89 -1.09 32.64
C ILE A 248 8.23 -2.30 31.76
N LEU A 249 9.51 -2.70 31.71
CA LEU A 249 9.92 -3.91 30.99
C LEU A 249 9.33 -5.17 31.63
N GLN A 250 9.26 -5.25 32.95
CA GLN A 250 8.60 -6.36 33.63
C GLN A 250 7.11 -6.43 33.27
N GLU A 251 6.40 -5.30 33.30
CA GLU A 251 5.00 -5.24 32.86
C GLU A 251 4.84 -5.64 31.37
N ALA A 252 5.81 -5.28 30.52
CA ALA A 252 5.84 -5.66 29.11
C ALA A 252 6.09 -7.17 28.90
N ILE A 253 6.91 -7.81 29.75
CA ILE A 253 7.09 -9.28 29.79
C ILE A 253 5.77 -9.95 30.12
N ASP A 254 5.11 -9.48 31.20
CA ASP A 254 3.86 -10.05 31.72
C ASP A 254 2.71 -9.93 30.70
N CYS A 255 2.70 -8.84 29.93
CA CYS A 255 1.71 -8.57 28.87
C CYS A 255 2.03 -9.25 27.52
N ASP A 256 3.22 -9.80 27.36
CA ASP A 256 3.77 -10.38 26.13
C ASP A 256 3.85 -9.38 24.96
N VAL A 257 4.37 -8.17 25.24
CA VAL A 257 4.50 -7.05 24.27
C VAL A 257 5.96 -6.67 24.00
N LEU A 258 6.87 -7.63 24.20
CA LEU A 258 8.30 -7.55 23.85
C LEU A 258 8.58 -8.29 22.52
N GLY A 259 9.80 -8.80 22.35
CA GLY A 259 10.18 -9.62 21.20
C GLY A 259 9.39 -10.94 21.15
N PRO A 260 9.10 -11.48 19.94
CA PRO A 260 9.65 -11.10 18.64
C PRO A 260 8.88 -9.99 17.90
N GLN A 261 7.72 -9.55 18.41
CA GLN A 261 6.81 -8.68 17.65
C GLN A 261 7.11 -7.19 17.79
N PHE A 262 7.72 -6.78 18.90
CA PHE A 262 8.04 -5.38 19.20
C PHE A 262 9.55 -5.14 19.21
N ILE A 263 9.94 -3.96 18.72
CA ILE A 263 11.30 -3.43 18.86
C ILE A 263 11.26 -2.39 19.97
N TRP A 264 12.09 -2.57 20.98
CA TRP A 264 12.21 -1.65 22.10
C TRP A 264 13.54 -0.91 22.05
N ILE A 265 13.49 0.40 22.25
CA ILE A 265 14.64 1.31 22.30
C ILE A 265 14.60 2.03 23.64
N LEU A 266 15.57 1.74 24.50
CA LEU A 266 15.69 2.26 25.85
C LEU A 266 16.61 3.49 25.90
N SER A 267 16.30 4.44 26.79
CA SER A 267 17.17 5.58 27.13
C SER A 267 18.35 5.21 28.05
N SER A 268 18.30 4.05 28.69
CA SER A 268 19.33 3.60 29.64
C SER A 268 19.35 2.09 29.80
N THR A 269 20.52 1.55 30.16
CA THR A 269 20.74 0.14 30.46
C THR A 269 20.04 -0.28 31.76
N VAL A 270 19.31 -1.38 31.68
CA VAL A 270 18.65 -2.02 32.83
C VAL A 270 19.48 -3.20 33.31
N GLN A 271 19.44 -3.49 34.61
CA GLN A 271 20.10 -4.65 35.20
C GLN A 271 19.46 -5.95 34.71
N LEU A 272 20.12 -6.66 33.79
CA LEU A 272 19.59 -7.88 33.17
C LEU A 272 19.35 -9.01 34.18
N ASN A 273 20.12 -9.04 35.27
CA ASN A 273 20.00 -10.02 36.35
C ASN A 273 18.72 -9.85 37.19
N SER A 274 17.96 -8.76 37.01
CA SER A 274 16.69 -8.55 37.71
C SER A 274 15.53 -9.34 37.11
N PHE A 275 15.69 -9.86 35.88
CA PHE A 275 14.65 -10.60 35.16
C PHE A 275 14.83 -12.12 35.31
N SER A 276 13.74 -12.87 35.14
CA SER A 276 13.77 -14.33 35.12
C SER A 276 14.56 -14.85 33.92
N GLN A 277 15.32 -15.93 34.11
CA GLN A 277 16.05 -16.58 33.02
C GLN A 277 15.12 -17.09 31.90
N GLU A 278 13.86 -17.41 32.23
CA GLU A 278 12.86 -17.84 31.25
C GLU A 278 12.48 -16.72 30.26
N ASP A 279 12.53 -15.47 30.70
CA ASP A 279 12.17 -14.31 29.90
C ASP A 279 13.34 -13.75 29.08
N ASN A 280 14.55 -14.29 29.26
CA ASN A 280 15.74 -13.81 28.57
C ASN A 280 15.57 -13.78 27.03
N ALA A 281 14.85 -14.74 26.46
CA ALA A 281 14.58 -14.80 25.04
C ALA A 281 13.76 -13.61 24.53
N LYS A 282 12.88 -13.04 25.35
CA LYS A 282 12.03 -11.88 25.02
C LYS A 282 12.79 -10.55 25.04
N LEU A 283 13.86 -10.49 25.83
CA LEU A 283 14.75 -9.31 25.97
C LEU A 283 15.78 -9.21 24.85
N ILE A 284 16.04 -10.30 24.12
CA ILE A 284 16.98 -10.30 22.98
C ILE A 284 16.47 -9.34 21.91
N GLY A 285 17.38 -8.47 21.45
CA GLY A 285 17.12 -7.54 20.36
C GLY A 285 16.65 -6.16 20.78
N ILE A 286 16.45 -5.92 22.09
CA ILE A 286 16.25 -4.57 22.61
C ILE A 286 17.51 -3.74 22.39
N LEU A 287 17.32 -2.47 22.01
CA LEU A 287 18.37 -1.49 21.81
C LEU A 287 18.41 -0.52 23.00
N THR A 288 19.59 -0.05 23.35
CA THR A 288 19.80 1.01 24.34
C THR A 288 20.62 2.11 23.70
N ILE A 289 20.22 3.36 23.85
CA ILE A 289 20.95 4.54 23.36
C ILE A 289 21.42 5.31 24.57
N GLU A 290 22.73 5.41 24.76
CA GLU A 290 23.31 6.04 25.95
C GLU A 290 24.37 7.06 25.57
N PRO A 291 24.50 8.16 26.33
CA PRO A 291 25.63 9.06 26.21
C PRO A 291 26.90 8.35 26.73
N VAL A 292 27.98 8.45 25.96
CA VAL A 292 29.27 7.86 26.32
C VAL A 292 30.39 8.88 26.28
N VAL A 293 31.54 8.48 26.81
CA VAL A 293 32.76 9.28 26.80
C VAL A 293 33.62 8.97 25.57
N ALA A 294 34.56 9.85 25.25
CA ALA A 294 35.46 9.72 24.10
C ALA A 294 36.21 8.39 24.05
N SER A 295 36.61 7.81 25.19
CA SER A 295 37.32 6.52 25.22
C SER A 295 36.48 5.36 24.68
N ALA A 296 35.15 5.41 24.79
CA ALA A 296 34.25 4.38 24.27
C ALA A 296 34.10 4.41 22.74
N VAL A 297 34.50 5.50 22.09
CA VAL A 297 34.41 5.72 20.64
C VAL A 297 35.77 5.94 19.98
N ASN A 298 36.87 5.64 20.69
CA ASN A 298 38.27 5.82 20.24
C ASN A 298 38.67 7.29 19.95
N GLU A 299 38.03 8.23 20.64
CA GLU A 299 38.35 9.66 20.58
C GLU A 299 39.35 10.05 21.69
N PRO A 300 40.09 11.16 21.56
CA PRO A 300 41.15 11.50 22.50
C PRO A 300 40.57 11.81 23.89
N THR A 301 41.24 11.29 24.92
CA THR A 301 40.94 11.52 26.34
C THR A 301 42.23 11.74 27.13
N ASN A 302 42.13 12.40 28.28
CA ASN A 302 43.26 12.57 29.18
C ASN A 302 43.46 11.31 30.04
N THR A 303 44.17 10.33 29.49
CA THR A 303 44.39 9.03 30.14
C THR A 303 45.23 9.10 31.41
N THR A 304 46.17 10.06 31.49
CA THR A 304 47.00 10.25 32.69
C THR A 304 46.16 10.76 33.86
N LEU A 305 45.29 11.74 33.59
CA LEU A 305 44.34 12.27 34.58
C LEU A 305 43.32 11.22 35.01
N LEU A 306 42.82 10.42 34.06
CA LEU A 306 41.87 9.35 34.33
C LEU A 306 42.49 8.25 35.21
N ASN A 307 43.69 7.78 34.89
CA ASN A 307 44.37 6.75 35.65
C ASN A 307 44.69 7.23 37.07
N ALA A 308 45.14 8.49 37.23
CA ALA A 308 45.36 9.06 38.56
C ALA A 308 44.07 9.13 39.39
N ALA A 309 42.94 9.46 38.77
CA ALA A 309 41.63 9.44 39.44
C ALA A 309 41.22 8.02 39.87
N TYR A 310 41.45 7.02 39.01
CA TYR A 310 41.21 5.62 39.32
C TYR A 310 42.11 5.09 40.45
N ASP A 311 43.39 5.46 40.46
CA ASP A 311 44.32 5.08 41.52
C ASP A 311 43.85 5.60 42.89
N ILE A 312 43.39 6.86 42.93
CA ILE A 312 42.81 7.46 44.15
C ILE A 312 41.54 6.72 44.57
N TRP A 313 40.61 6.46 43.65
CA TRP A 313 39.38 5.74 43.97
C TRP A 313 39.69 4.33 44.49
N GLN A 314 40.58 3.59 43.82
CA GLN A 314 41.00 2.25 44.23
C GLN A 314 41.70 2.26 45.61
N GLN A 315 42.44 3.32 45.93
CA GLN A 315 43.09 3.46 47.23
C GLN A 315 42.09 3.64 48.38
N TYR A 316 41.07 4.50 48.21
CA TYR A 316 40.18 4.90 49.31
C TYR A 316 38.85 4.12 49.38
N GLU A 317 38.25 3.73 48.24
CA GLU A 317 37.01 2.94 48.19
C GLU A 317 37.10 1.76 47.21
N PRO A 318 38.01 0.78 47.44
CA PRO A 318 38.19 -0.36 46.53
C PRO A 318 36.94 -1.23 46.39
N GLU A 319 36.09 -1.31 47.43
CA GLU A 319 34.85 -2.10 47.42
C GLU A 319 33.84 -1.61 46.36
N THR A 320 33.90 -0.34 45.98
CA THR A 320 32.94 0.30 45.07
C THR A 320 33.46 0.45 43.64
N PHE A 321 34.74 0.19 43.42
CA PHE A 321 35.41 0.38 42.14
C PHE A 321 35.12 -0.82 41.21
N PRO A 322 34.42 -0.62 40.07
CA PRO A 322 34.00 -1.73 39.19
C PRO A 322 35.13 -2.25 38.26
N GLY A 323 36.34 -1.71 38.38
CA GLY A 323 37.43 -1.90 37.43
C GLY A 323 37.47 -0.82 36.35
N THR A 324 38.62 -0.66 35.67
CA THR A 324 38.88 0.44 34.74
C THR A 324 37.97 0.44 33.50
N GLU A 325 37.49 -0.74 33.08
CA GLU A 325 36.68 -0.92 31.86
C GLU A 325 35.17 -0.76 32.10
N ASN A 326 34.70 -0.88 33.34
CA ASN A 326 33.27 -0.95 33.67
C ASN A 326 32.72 0.32 34.32
N VAL A 327 33.51 1.40 34.39
CA VAL A 327 33.06 2.68 34.98
C VAL A 327 32.02 3.35 34.08
N ASN A 328 30.89 3.75 34.66
CA ASN A 328 29.84 4.47 33.94
C ASN A 328 30.30 5.87 33.49
N ALA A 329 29.88 6.29 32.30
CA ALA A 329 30.09 7.62 31.74
C ALA A 329 29.66 8.76 32.68
N TYR A 330 28.54 8.61 33.42
CA TYR A 330 28.09 9.65 34.38
C TYR A 330 29.11 9.94 35.49
N ALA A 331 29.88 8.95 35.92
CA ALA A 331 30.94 9.15 36.90
C ALA A 331 32.11 9.97 36.31
N LEU A 332 32.44 9.74 35.04
CA LEU A 332 33.45 10.50 34.31
C LEU A 332 32.98 11.94 34.03
N PHE A 333 31.70 12.15 33.69
CA PHE A 333 31.11 13.48 33.59
C PHE A 333 31.13 14.23 34.93
N THR A 334 31.00 13.51 36.06
CA THR A 334 31.11 14.10 37.40
C THR A 334 32.52 14.60 37.69
N PHE A 335 33.53 13.81 37.33
CA PHE A 335 34.93 14.22 37.47
C PHE A 335 35.18 15.52 36.68
N ASP A 336 34.80 15.55 35.41
CA ASP A 336 35.00 16.74 34.57
C ASP A 336 34.19 17.95 35.04
N ALA A 337 32.99 17.74 35.61
CA ALA A 337 32.19 18.82 36.20
C ALA A 337 32.90 19.44 37.42
N THR A 338 33.48 18.59 38.26
CA THR A 338 34.24 19.01 39.45
C THR A 338 35.54 19.70 39.03
N TRP A 339 36.26 19.11 38.07
CA TRP A 339 37.51 19.62 37.55
C TRP A 339 37.35 20.97 36.86
N LEU A 340 36.26 21.17 36.12
CA LEU A 340 35.89 22.45 35.52
C LEU A 340 35.79 23.56 36.58
N LEU A 341 35.09 23.32 37.69
CA LEU A 341 34.95 24.30 38.76
C LEU A 341 36.29 24.59 39.44
N ILE A 342 37.05 23.56 39.80
CA ILE A 342 38.37 23.69 40.44
C ILE A 342 39.31 24.53 39.56
N ARG A 343 39.41 24.19 38.27
CA ARG A 343 40.26 24.90 37.30
C ARG A 343 39.80 26.35 37.09
N SER A 344 38.50 26.59 37.06
CA SER A 344 37.96 27.94 36.86
C SER A 344 38.22 28.84 38.08
N LEU A 345 38.14 28.28 39.30
CA LEU A 345 38.48 28.98 40.53
C LEU A 345 39.99 29.27 40.61
N GLU A 346 40.84 28.30 40.25
CA GLU A 346 42.29 28.48 40.19
C GLU A 346 42.66 29.60 39.21
N GLN A 347 42.08 29.57 38.01
CA GLN A 347 42.32 30.58 36.98
C GLN A 347 41.84 31.97 37.45
N LEU A 348 40.69 32.06 38.11
CA LEU A 348 40.20 33.31 38.69
C LEU A 348 41.21 33.91 39.67
N CYS A 349 41.69 33.12 40.63
CA CYS A 349 42.60 33.60 41.67
C CYS A 349 44.02 33.88 41.13
N SER A 350 44.44 33.18 40.06
CA SER A 350 45.68 33.50 39.36
C SER A 350 45.68 34.89 38.71
N ILE A 351 44.52 35.35 38.21
CA ILE A 351 44.35 36.66 37.57
C ILE A 351 44.32 37.78 38.62
N THR A 352 43.68 37.54 39.76
CA THR A 352 43.50 38.54 40.84
C THR A 352 44.69 38.68 41.78
N ASN A 353 45.66 37.74 41.77
CA ASN A 353 46.87 37.78 42.61
C ASN A 353 47.75 39.04 42.44
N ASN A 354 47.46 39.91 41.48
CA ASN A 354 48.07 41.23 41.34
C ASN A 354 47.40 42.35 42.18
N LEU A 355 46.29 42.06 42.87
CA LEU A 355 45.57 43.00 43.75
C LEU A 355 45.59 42.51 45.20
N SER A 356 45.65 43.42 46.17
CA SER A 356 45.71 43.14 47.61
C SER A 356 44.39 42.62 48.23
N SER A 357 43.43 42.21 47.41
CA SER A 357 42.08 41.77 47.79
C SER A 357 41.91 40.26 47.59
N PRO A 358 41.10 39.57 48.42
CA PRO A 358 40.79 38.15 48.21
C PRO A 358 40.13 37.93 46.84
N CYS A 359 40.44 36.81 46.19
CA CYS A 359 39.92 36.54 44.84
C CYS A 359 38.41 36.25 44.83
N LEU A 360 37.86 35.80 45.96
CA LEU A 360 36.44 35.54 46.15
C LEU A 360 35.94 36.29 47.38
N SER A 361 34.75 36.90 47.28
CA SER A 361 34.08 37.49 48.44
C SER A 361 32.62 37.04 48.50
N ILE A 362 32.21 36.60 49.69
CA ILE A 362 30.88 36.04 49.94
C ILE A 362 30.18 36.91 50.99
N VAL A 363 28.95 37.31 50.70
CA VAL A 363 28.08 37.92 51.69
C VAL A 363 27.57 36.81 52.61
N ASN A 364 28.01 36.82 53.87
CA ASN A 364 27.59 35.84 54.87
C ASN A 364 26.30 36.28 55.56
N ASP A 365 25.31 35.39 55.56
CA ASP A 365 24.04 35.54 56.29
C ASP A 365 23.65 34.18 56.90
N SER A 366 22.88 34.23 57.99
CA SER A 366 22.21 33.08 58.62
C SER A 366 21.15 32.44 57.72
N PHE A 367 20.53 33.23 56.83
CA PHE A 367 19.54 32.73 55.88
C PHE A 367 20.18 32.51 54.51
N CYS A 368 20.04 31.29 53.97
CA CYS A 368 20.76 30.88 52.76
C CYS A 368 20.46 31.76 51.54
N PHE A 369 19.23 32.26 51.35
CA PHE A 369 18.85 33.09 50.19
C PHE A 369 19.44 34.51 50.20
N ASN A 370 19.96 34.96 51.35
CA ASN A 370 20.62 36.27 51.46
C ASN A 370 22.13 36.18 51.19
N ARG A 371 22.68 34.96 51.10
CA ARG A 371 24.08 34.78 50.74
C ARG A 371 24.27 35.03 49.27
N ARG A 372 25.38 35.66 48.91
CA ARG A 372 25.72 35.94 47.52
C ARG A 372 27.21 35.92 47.30
N LEU A 373 27.63 35.27 46.21
CA LEU A 373 28.99 35.40 45.69
C LEU A 373 29.10 36.74 44.93
N LEU A 374 29.97 37.63 45.42
CA LEU A 374 30.23 38.92 44.79
C LEU A 374 31.20 38.75 43.62
N ASP A 375 31.10 39.63 42.62
CA ASP A 375 31.96 39.66 41.42
C ASP A 375 32.01 38.33 40.64
N SER A 376 30.93 37.54 40.70
CA SER A 376 30.82 36.22 40.05
C SER A 376 30.86 36.25 38.52
N SER A 377 30.74 37.43 37.88
CA SER A 377 30.73 37.56 36.42
C SER A 377 32.04 37.09 35.79
N SER A 378 33.19 37.40 36.41
CA SER A 378 34.49 36.95 35.93
C SER A 378 34.62 35.42 36.01
N LEU A 379 34.05 34.79 37.05
CA LEU A 379 34.02 33.34 37.18
C LEU A 379 33.19 32.70 36.05
N PHE A 380 32.02 33.25 35.74
CA PHE A 380 31.18 32.76 34.63
C PHE A 380 31.87 32.96 33.26
N ASP A 381 32.55 34.08 33.04
CA ASP A 381 33.32 34.33 31.82
C ASP A 381 34.48 33.34 31.67
N ILE A 382 35.16 32.99 32.77
CA ILE A 382 36.19 31.95 32.78
C ILE A 382 35.57 30.60 32.41
N ILE A 383 34.46 30.20 33.05
CA ILE A 383 33.79 28.92 32.75
C ILE A 383 33.39 28.84 31.27
N ASN A 384 32.83 29.92 30.71
CA ASN A 384 32.41 29.99 29.30
C ASN A 384 33.58 29.88 28.31
N ASN A 385 34.76 30.36 28.69
CA ASN A 385 35.97 30.32 27.84
C ASN A 385 36.89 29.12 28.17
N ASN A 386 36.56 28.32 29.17
CA ASN A 386 37.39 27.21 29.63
C ASN A 386 37.28 26.04 28.65
N THR A 387 38.40 25.70 27.99
CA THR A 387 38.52 24.52 27.14
C THR A 387 39.59 23.58 27.70
N PHE A 388 39.26 22.31 27.89
CA PHE A 388 40.25 21.28 28.25
C PHE A 388 39.88 19.91 27.73
N LEU A 389 40.92 19.08 27.59
CA LEU A 389 40.77 17.65 27.43
C LEU A 389 40.59 17.00 28.80
N GLY A 390 39.35 16.65 29.11
CA GLY A 390 38.95 15.98 30.35
C GLY A 390 39.06 14.47 30.26
N VAL A 391 38.53 13.80 31.29
CA VAL A 391 38.47 12.33 31.33
C VAL A 391 37.31 11.78 30.49
N SER A 392 36.27 12.58 30.26
CA SER A 392 35.14 12.22 29.38
C SER A 392 35.34 12.60 27.91
N GLY A 393 36.38 13.37 27.60
CA GLY A 393 36.67 13.92 26.26
C GLY A 393 36.91 15.43 26.29
N LEU A 394 36.84 16.09 25.12
CA LEU A 394 36.98 17.54 25.04
C LEU A 394 35.78 18.25 25.70
N VAL A 395 36.02 19.08 26.71
CA VAL A 395 34.99 19.86 27.40
C VAL A 395 35.09 21.32 26.97
N GLN A 396 33.98 21.85 26.45
CA GLN A 396 33.87 23.24 25.99
C GLN A 396 32.45 23.75 26.17
N PHE A 397 32.34 25.00 26.63
CA PHE A 397 31.09 25.73 26.80
C PHE A 397 31.04 26.97 25.91
N THR A 398 29.87 27.59 25.83
CA THR A 398 29.67 28.87 25.13
C THR A 398 28.76 29.77 25.95
N THR A 399 28.82 31.07 25.68
CA THR A 399 27.91 32.04 26.31
C THR A 399 26.45 31.81 25.90
N SER A 400 26.22 31.28 24.69
CA SER A 400 24.90 31.06 24.12
C SER A 400 24.13 29.84 24.63
N SER A 401 24.81 28.84 25.19
CA SER A 401 24.15 27.60 25.67
C SER A 401 24.76 27.10 26.96
N ALA A 402 23.91 26.66 27.89
CA ALA A 402 24.29 25.97 29.13
C ALA A 402 24.89 24.58 28.92
N ASP A 403 24.80 24.07 27.69
CA ASP A 403 25.22 22.72 27.34
C ASP A 403 26.68 22.67 26.94
N ARG A 404 27.29 21.50 27.15
CA ARG A 404 28.57 21.15 26.55
C ARG A 404 28.42 21.10 25.03
N VAL A 405 29.30 21.79 24.30
CA VAL A 405 29.21 21.95 22.83
C VAL A 405 30.09 20.97 22.06
N SER A 406 31.13 20.42 22.68
CA SER A 406 32.07 19.49 22.05
C SER A 406 32.28 18.24 22.89
N GLY A 407 32.72 17.14 22.26
CA GLY A 407 32.91 15.87 22.95
C GLY A 407 31.60 15.17 23.31
N ILE A 408 30.61 15.23 22.42
CA ILE A 408 29.31 14.56 22.58
C ILE A 408 29.32 13.27 21.77
N TYR A 409 29.12 12.15 22.45
CA TYR A 409 29.18 10.83 21.85
C TYR A 409 28.02 9.97 22.35
N TYR A 410 27.50 9.12 21.46
CA TYR A 410 26.46 8.16 21.79
C TYR A 410 26.83 6.78 21.27
N ILE A 411 26.37 5.75 22.00
CA ILE A 411 26.51 4.35 21.60
C ILE A 411 25.14 3.71 21.57
N VAL A 412 24.93 2.80 20.60
CA VAL A 412 23.83 1.84 20.67
C VAL A 412 24.38 0.52 21.16
N LYS A 413 23.80 -0.04 22.22
CA LYS A 413 24.04 -1.42 22.65
C LYS A 413 22.81 -2.27 22.39
N ASN A 414 23.04 -3.51 21.96
CA ASN A 414 22.01 -4.49 21.66
C ASN A 414 22.08 -5.63 22.68
N ILE A 415 20.95 -6.05 23.23
CA ILE A 415 20.89 -7.20 24.14
C ILE A 415 21.05 -8.48 23.33
N GLN A 416 22.12 -9.23 23.62
CA GLN A 416 22.45 -10.48 22.95
C GLN A 416 22.74 -11.58 23.96
N SER A 417 22.45 -12.83 23.59
CA SER A 417 22.81 -14.00 24.39
C SER A 417 24.22 -14.46 24.01
N LEU A 418 25.20 -14.21 24.88
CA LEU A 418 26.57 -14.71 24.75
C LEU A 418 26.80 -15.77 25.82
N SER A 419 27.23 -16.97 25.44
CA SER A 419 27.53 -18.08 26.37
C SER A 419 26.43 -18.35 27.42
N ASN A 420 25.15 -18.30 27.00
CA ASN A 420 23.95 -18.46 27.84
C ASN A 420 23.70 -17.35 28.87
N GLU A 421 24.40 -16.21 28.79
CA GLU A 421 24.13 -15.01 29.57
C GLU A 421 23.75 -13.85 28.67
N LEU A 422 22.80 -13.02 29.11
CA LEU A 422 22.45 -11.80 28.39
C LEU A 422 23.50 -10.72 28.66
N ASN A 423 24.02 -10.15 27.59
CA ASN A 423 25.01 -9.08 27.65
C ASN A 423 24.62 -7.94 26.71
N TYR A 424 24.99 -6.72 27.10
CA TYR A 424 24.90 -5.56 26.22
C TYR A 424 26.11 -5.53 25.29
N VAL A 425 25.88 -5.72 24.00
CA VAL A 425 26.93 -5.67 22.97
C VAL A 425 26.87 -4.33 22.24
N PRO A 426 27.96 -3.54 22.21
CA PRO A 426 27.99 -2.28 21.47
C PRO A 426 27.97 -2.55 19.96
N VAL A 427 27.02 -1.94 19.25
CA VAL A 427 26.75 -2.20 17.82
C VAL A 427 26.96 -0.96 16.94
N LEU A 428 26.60 0.22 17.43
CA LEU A 428 26.73 1.48 16.69
C LEU A 428 27.34 2.58 17.55
N VAL A 429 28.10 3.47 16.93
CA VAL A 429 28.66 4.67 17.55
C VAL A 429 28.28 5.92 16.77
N TRP A 430 28.16 7.03 17.48
CA TRP A 430 27.82 8.34 16.92
C TRP A 430 28.68 9.42 17.56
N SER A 431 29.14 10.34 16.72
CA SER A 431 29.89 11.54 17.09
C SER A 431 29.15 12.75 16.51
N SER A 432 29.31 13.93 17.12
CA SER A 432 28.61 15.17 16.75
C SER A 432 28.77 15.64 15.29
N SER A 433 29.67 15.02 14.50
CA SER A 433 29.90 15.32 13.08
C SER A 433 29.51 14.19 12.12
N ASP A 434 29.19 12.99 12.61
CA ASP A 434 29.05 11.79 11.79
C ASP A 434 27.68 11.12 11.94
N ALA A 435 27.23 10.44 10.88
CA ALA A 435 26.07 9.54 10.98
C ALA A 435 26.43 8.28 11.80
N TRP A 436 25.42 7.52 12.24
CA TRP A 436 25.64 6.25 12.95
C TRP A 436 26.56 5.30 12.18
N THR A 437 27.73 4.98 12.73
CA THR A 437 28.68 4.02 12.17
C THR A 437 28.71 2.72 12.98
N PRO A 438 29.04 1.56 12.39
CA PRO A 438 29.22 0.32 13.13
C PRO A 438 30.38 0.42 14.13
N HIS A 439 30.18 -0.05 15.36
CA HIS A 439 31.23 -0.08 16.40
C HIS A 439 32.38 -1.03 16.01
N SER A 440 32.04 -2.21 15.47
CA SER A 440 33.02 -3.16 14.93
C SER A 440 32.40 -3.98 13.79
N GLN A 441 33.22 -4.62 12.94
CA GLN A 441 32.72 -5.50 11.88
C GLN A 441 32.08 -6.80 12.40
N GLN A 442 32.38 -7.18 13.64
CA GLN A 442 31.91 -8.43 14.24
C GLN A 442 30.61 -8.26 15.03
N ASN A 443 30.31 -7.06 15.51
CA ASN A 443 29.13 -6.78 16.32
C ASN A 443 27.95 -6.39 15.43
N THR A 444 27.19 -7.39 14.99
CA THR A 444 25.94 -7.17 14.25
C THR A 444 24.76 -7.01 15.21
N ILE A 445 23.72 -6.32 14.75
CA ILE A 445 22.48 -6.18 15.50
C ILE A 445 21.69 -7.47 15.34
N ILE A 446 21.32 -8.08 16.48
CA ILE A 446 20.34 -9.16 16.54
C ILE A 446 18.99 -8.50 16.82
N TRP A 447 18.01 -8.78 15.97
CA TRP A 447 16.65 -8.27 16.13
C TRP A 447 15.79 -9.23 16.97
N PRO A 448 14.68 -8.74 17.53
CA PRO A 448 13.71 -9.58 18.23
C PRO A 448 13.37 -10.85 17.44
N GLY A 449 13.31 -12.00 18.14
CA GLY A 449 13.14 -13.31 17.49
C GLY A 449 14.42 -13.92 16.90
N GLN A 450 15.60 -13.41 17.30
CA GLN A 450 16.92 -13.88 16.85
C GLN A 450 17.14 -13.75 15.33
N SER A 451 16.54 -12.71 14.73
CA SER A 451 16.67 -12.43 13.30
C SER A 451 17.83 -11.46 13.02
N LEU A 452 18.47 -11.60 11.85
CA LEU A 452 19.43 -10.61 11.32
C LEU A 452 18.77 -9.63 10.34
N VAL A 453 17.51 -9.88 9.97
CA VAL A 453 16.74 -9.02 9.07
C VAL A 453 16.10 -7.89 9.87
N VAL A 454 16.32 -6.66 9.44
CA VAL A 454 15.73 -5.45 10.04
C VAL A 454 14.20 -5.55 9.96
N PRO A 455 13.48 -5.52 11.11
CA PRO A 455 12.03 -5.52 11.09
C PRO A 455 11.50 -4.21 10.52
N THR A 456 10.32 -4.24 9.89
CA THR A 456 9.73 -3.05 9.24
C THR A 456 9.24 -2.00 10.22
N GLY A 457 9.07 -2.35 11.50
CA GLY A 457 8.48 -1.48 12.53
C GLY A 457 6.95 -1.50 12.57
N TYR A 458 6.32 -2.35 11.77
CA TYR A 458 4.87 -2.56 11.71
C TYR A 458 4.51 -4.01 12.07
N ALA A 459 3.27 -4.23 12.49
CA ALA A 459 2.78 -5.57 12.80
C ALA A 459 2.79 -6.49 11.57
N THR A 460 3.28 -7.72 11.73
CA THR A 460 3.32 -8.73 10.67
C THR A 460 2.24 -9.80 10.88
N ILE A 461 1.66 -10.30 9.78
CA ILE A 461 0.57 -11.30 9.78
C ILE A 461 1.09 -12.75 9.78
N ALA A 462 2.40 -12.94 9.61
CA ALA A 462 2.98 -14.28 9.46
C ALA A 462 2.74 -15.14 10.72
N GLY A 463 2.21 -16.36 10.53
CA GLY A 463 1.89 -17.31 11.60
C GLY A 463 0.60 -17.01 12.37
N VAL A 464 -0.12 -15.93 12.06
CA VAL A 464 -1.40 -15.59 12.69
C VAL A 464 -2.52 -16.46 12.11
N ILE A 465 -3.37 -17.02 12.97
CA ILE A 465 -4.57 -17.75 12.55
C ILE A 465 -5.67 -16.73 12.23
N LEU A 466 -6.09 -16.67 10.97
CA LEU A 466 -7.15 -15.77 10.51
C LEU A 466 -8.46 -16.53 10.31
N ARG A 467 -9.52 -16.08 10.97
CA ARG A 467 -10.89 -16.57 10.77
C ARG A 467 -11.48 -15.88 9.55
N ILE A 468 -11.50 -16.60 8.43
CA ILE A 468 -11.92 -16.07 7.13
C ILE A 468 -13.31 -16.63 6.79
N ALA A 469 -14.26 -15.75 6.54
CA ALA A 469 -15.57 -16.11 6.01
C ALA A 469 -15.59 -15.92 4.49
N VAL A 470 -16.05 -16.95 3.76
CA VAL A 470 -16.18 -16.91 2.30
C VAL A 470 -17.61 -17.28 1.92
N ILE A 471 -18.27 -16.40 1.17
CA ILE A 471 -19.65 -16.60 0.71
C ILE A 471 -19.69 -17.33 -0.64
N GLU A 472 -20.69 -18.20 -0.81
CA GLU A 472 -21.02 -18.86 -2.07
C GLU A 472 -21.58 -17.85 -3.10
N ALA A 473 -20.83 -17.62 -4.18
CA ALA A 473 -21.20 -16.72 -5.28
C ALA A 473 -20.47 -17.14 -6.56
N PRO A 474 -21.10 -17.89 -7.49
CA PRO A 474 -20.47 -18.24 -8.76
C PRO A 474 -20.22 -17.01 -9.65
N PRO A 475 -19.05 -16.87 -10.32
CA PRO A 475 -17.87 -17.75 -10.34
C PRO A 475 -16.79 -17.42 -9.28
N PHE A 476 -17.06 -16.51 -8.35
CA PHE A 476 -16.10 -16.05 -7.34
C PHE A 476 -15.75 -17.12 -6.31
N THR A 477 -16.76 -17.82 -5.78
CA THR A 477 -16.60 -18.96 -4.85
C THR A 477 -17.64 -20.02 -5.16
N MET A 478 -17.18 -21.24 -5.41
CA MET A 478 -17.99 -22.41 -5.71
C MET A 478 -17.41 -23.63 -4.99
N THR A 479 -18.20 -24.69 -4.89
CA THR A 479 -17.73 -25.98 -4.38
C THR A 479 -17.60 -26.99 -5.50
N GLN A 480 -16.47 -27.70 -5.56
CA GLN A 480 -16.28 -28.86 -6.42
C GLN A 480 -16.06 -30.10 -5.55
N GLN A 481 -16.77 -31.17 -5.87
CA GLN A 481 -16.50 -32.47 -5.27
C GLN A 481 -15.27 -33.09 -5.93
N VAL A 482 -14.23 -33.35 -5.15
CA VAL A 482 -13.00 -33.99 -5.59
C VAL A 482 -12.88 -35.33 -4.87
N ALA A 483 -12.62 -36.39 -5.62
CA ALA A 483 -12.31 -37.69 -5.02
C ALA A 483 -10.81 -37.76 -4.71
N ASP A 484 -10.46 -37.97 -3.45
CA ASP A 484 -9.07 -38.24 -3.04
C ASP A 484 -8.58 -39.56 -3.63
N ALA A 485 -7.26 -39.80 -3.62
CA ALA A 485 -6.63 -41.05 -4.07
C ALA A 485 -7.20 -42.32 -3.40
N ASN A 486 -7.87 -42.16 -2.25
CA ASN A 486 -8.52 -43.22 -1.47
C ASN A 486 -10.04 -43.34 -1.75
N GLY A 487 -10.59 -42.60 -2.72
CA GLY A 487 -12.01 -42.61 -3.09
C GLY A 487 -12.94 -41.84 -2.13
N ILE A 488 -12.40 -41.08 -1.18
CA ILE A 488 -13.20 -40.20 -0.30
C ILE A 488 -13.52 -38.92 -1.08
N ILE A 489 -14.81 -38.60 -1.19
CA ILE A 489 -15.29 -37.38 -1.84
C ILE A 489 -15.16 -36.22 -0.84
N THR A 490 -14.23 -35.31 -1.09
CA THR A 490 -14.06 -34.08 -0.31
C THR A 490 -14.61 -32.88 -1.10
N THR A 491 -15.25 -31.95 -0.41
CA THR A 491 -15.72 -30.69 -1.00
C THR A 491 -14.58 -29.68 -1.00
N LYS A 492 -14.03 -29.39 -2.17
CA LYS A 492 -12.99 -28.38 -2.36
C LYS A 492 -13.62 -27.06 -2.78
N LEU A 493 -13.22 -25.97 -2.13
CA LEU A 493 -13.57 -24.62 -2.57
C LEU A 493 -12.74 -24.26 -3.80
N ILE A 494 -13.41 -23.81 -4.85
CA ILE A 494 -12.81 -23.37 -6.11
C ILE A 494 -13.42 -22.03 -6.52
N GLY A 495 -12.68 -21.21 -7.25
CA GLY A 495 -13.14 -19.92 -7.74
C GLY A 495 -12.07 -18.85 -7.65
N TYR A 496 -12.43 -17.64 -8.04
CA TYR A 496 -11.57 -16.47 -7.99
C TYR A 496 -11.05 -16.17 -6.57
N ILE A 497 -11.92 -16.21 -5.56
CA ILE A 497 -11.59 -15.84 -4.18
C ILE A 497 -10.72 -16.91 -3.49
N PRO A 498 -11.03 -18.22 -3.56
CA PRO A 498 -10.14 -19.25 -3.00
C PRO A 498 -8.73 -19.23 -3.60
N ASP A 499 -8.60 -19.01 -4.92
CA ASP A 499 -7.28 -18.89 -5.57
C ASP A 499 -6.53 -17.64 -5.09
N LEU A 500 -7.22 -16.50 -4.95
CA LEU A 500 -6.65 -15.27 -4.40
C LEU A 500 -6.16 -15.48 -2.96
N LEU A 501 -6.96 -16.15 -2.11
CA LEU A 501 -6.59 -16.44 -0.72
C LEU A 501 -5.35 -17.35 -0.64
N ALA A 502 -5.20 -18.31 -1.56
CA ALA A 502 -4.01 -19.17 -1.61
C ALA A 502 -2.73 -18.39 -1.99
N ILE A 503 -2.85 -17.41 -2.90
CA ILE A 503 -1.74 -16.51 -3.26
C ILE A 503 -1.38 -15.62 -2.08
N LEU A 504 -2.38 -15.02 -1.43
CA LEU A 504 -2.21 -14.19 -0.24
C LEU A 504 -1.57 -14.98 0.92
N GLN A 505 -1.99 -16.22 1.12
CA GLN A 505 -1.39 -17.11 2.13
C GLN A 505 0.09 -17.34 1.85
N THR A 506 0.47 -17.55 0.58
CA THR A 506 1.86 -17.77 0.19
C THR A 506 2.72 -16.52 0.40
N ASN A 507 2.18 -15.34 0.11
CA ASN A 507 2.92 -14.08 0.23
C ASN A 507 3.04 -13.57 1.68
N MET A 508 1.99 -13.74 2.49
CA MET A 508 1.91 -13.17 3.84
C MET A 508 2.15 -14.19 4.97
N GLY A 509 2.06 -15.50 4.68
CA GLY A 509 2.39 -16.56 5.63
C GLY A 509 1.42 -16.73 6.81
N PHE A 510 0.18 -16.24 6.70
CA PHE A 510 -0.86 -16.45 7.71
C PHE A 510 -1.46 -17.86 7.61
N ILE A 511 -2.15 -18.30 8.67
CA ILE A 511 -2.80 -19.61 8.74
C ILE A 511 -4.31 -19.41 8.52
N PRO A 512 -4.89 -19.81 7.38
CA PRO A 512 -6.31 -19.61 7.10
C PRO A 512 -7.20 -20.60 7.85
N ASN A 513 -8.19 -20.10 8.58
CA ASN A 513 -9.32 -20.87 9.08
C ASN A 513 -10.59 -20.46 8.32
N ILE A 514 -10.86 -21.14 7.21
CA ILE A 514 -11.92 -20.76 6.27
C ILE A 514 -13.25 -21.37 6.67
N THR A 515 -14.26 -20.52 6.81
CA THR A 515 -15.66 -20.88 6.99
C THR A 515 -16.41 -20.57 5.70
N PHE A 516 -17.05 -21.59 5.12
CA PHE A 516 -17.85 -21.45 3.91
C PHE A 516 -19.31 -21.16 4.26
N LEU A 517 -19.86 -20.12 3.66
CA LEU A 517 -21.19 -19.60 3.96
C LEU A 517 -22.11 -19.74 2.73
N PRO A 518 -23.37 -20.18 2.92
CA PRO A 518 -24.30 -20.37 1.80
C PRO A 518 -24.82 -19.04 1.24
N ALA A 519 -25.27 -19.06 -0.01
CA ALA A 519 -25.80 -17.89 -0.72
C ALA A 519 -27.04 -17.23 -0.08
N ASN A 520 -27.69 -17.87 0.91
CA ASN A 520 -28.87 -17.33 1.60
C ASN A 520 -28.53 -16.31 2.70
N GLN A 521 -27.26 -16.11 3.03
CA GLN A 521 -26.85 -15.18 4.08
C GLN A 521 -26.84 -13.74 3.57
N SER A 522 -27.34 -12.80 4.38
CA SER A 522 -27.34 -11.38 4.02
C SER A 522 -25.94 -10.79 4.13
N TYR A 523 -25.46 -10.11 3.08
CA TYR A 523 -24.18 -9.39 3.11
C TYR A 523 -24.08 -8.41 4.28
N ASP A 524 -25.15 -7.66 4.60
CA ASP A 524 -25.10 -6.71 5.71
C ASP A 524 -24.94 -7.40 7.07
N GLY A 525 -25.48 -8.60 7.23
CA GLY A 525 -25.23 -9.45 8.40
C GLY A 525 -23.76 -9.88 8.51
N LEU A 526 -23.11 -10.20 7.39
CA LEU A 526 -21.67 -10.52 7.37
C LEU A 526 -20.81 -9.31 7.75
N ILE A 527 -21.21 -8.11 7.31
CA ILE A 527 -20.54 -6.87 7.70
C ILE A 527 -20.66 -6.64 9.20
N ASP A 528 -21.84 -6.89 9.78
CA ASP A 528 -22.06 -6.79 11.22
C ASP A 528 -21.26 -7.87 12.00
N ASP A 529 -21.12 -9.08 11.45
CA ASP A 529 -20.31 -10.17 12.04
C ASP A 529 -18.82 -9.81 12.11
N VAL A 530 -18.28 -9.14 11.07
CA VAL A 530 -16.90 -8.62 11.08
C VAL A 530 -16.75 -7.48 12.09
N ALA A 531 -17.71 -6.55 12.13
CA ALA A 531 -17.69 -5.46 13.12
C ALA A 531 -17.70 -5.98 14.57
N ASN A 532 -18.40 -7.10 14.81
CA ASN A 532 -18.50 -7.79 16.10
C ASN A 532 -17.37 -8.80 16.38
N ASN A 533 -16.30 -8.84 15.57
CA ASN A 533 -15.16 -9.74 15.74
C ASN A 533 -15.49 -11.25 15.70
N VAL A 534 -16.59 -11.64 15.04
CA VAL A 534 -16.90 -13.05 14.77
C VAL A 534 -15.93 -13.63 13.74
N TYR A 535 -15.69 -12.86 12.67
CA TYR A 535 -14.69 -13.14 11.64
C TYR A 535 -13.67 -12.01 11.58
N ASP A 536 -12.41 -12.36 11.30
CA ASP A 536 -11.35 -11.36 11.14
C ASP A 536 -11.41 -10.75 9.74
N ILE A 537 -11.75 -11.60 8.74
CA ILE A 537 -11.86 -11.23 7.34
C ILE A 537 -13.11 -11.86 6.71
N VAL A 538 -13.81 -11.11 5.87
CA VAL A 538 -14.78 -11.66 4.89
C VAL A 538 -14.24 -11.41 3.47
N ALA A 539 -14.16 -12.47 2.68
CA ALA A 539 -13.74 -12.42 1.27
C ALA A 539 -14.84 -12.97 0.36
N GLY A 540 -15.17 -12.23 -0.70
CA GLY A 540 -16.27 -12.54 -1.60
C GLY A 540 -16.48 -11.43 -2.62
N ASP A 541 -17.63 -11.46 -3.30
CA ASP A 541 -18.15 -10.43 -4.19
C ASP A 541 -18.77 -9.24 -3.40
N VAL A 542 -18.11 -8.80 -2.33
CA VAL A 542 -18.65 -7.77 -1.44
C VAL A 542 -18.40 -6.39 -2.04
N THR A 543 -19.48 -5.72 -2.47
CA THR A 543 -19.42 -4.35 -3.00
C THR A 543 -19.02 -3.33 -1.93
N ILE A 544 -18.04 -2.50 -2.26
CA ILE A 544 -17.58 -1.37 -1.45
C ILE A 544 -18.60 -0.22 -1.56
N ILE A 545 -19.33 0.04 -0.49
CA ILE A 545 -20.30 1.16 -0.40
C ILE A 545 -20.11 1.97 0.88
N ALA A 546 -20.47 3.26 0.83
CA ALA A 546 -20.28 4.20 1.94
C ALA A 546 -20.91 3.72 3.26
N ALA A 547 -22.13 3.19 3.20
CA ALA A 547 -22.86 2.70 4.38
C ALA A 547 -22.15 1.51 5.08
N ARG A 548 -21.46 0.65 4.31
CA ARG A 548 -20.67 -0.46 4.88
C ARG A 548 -19.33 0.03 5.41
N ARG A 549 -18.67 0.95 4.70
CA ARG A 549 -17.38 1.54 5.11
C ARG A 549 -17.46 2.37 6.39
N GLU A 550 -18.66 2.80 6.79
CA GLU A 550 -18.90 3.42 8.10
C GLU A 550 -18.78 2.41 9.26
N LYS A 551 -19.06 1.12 9.04
CA LYS A 551 -18.99 0.07 10.06
C LYS A 551 -17.67 -0.70 10.06
N VAL A 552 -17.14 -0.99 8.87
CA VAL A 552 -15.95 -1.84 8.65
C VAL A 552 -14.98 -1.18 7.67
N SER A 553 -13.75 -1.70 7.60
CA SER A 553 -12.76 -1.28 6.59
C SER A 553 -12.74 -2.28 5.43
N PHE A 554 -12.27 -1.81 4.27
CA PHE A 554 -12.16 -2.59 3.04
C PHE A 554 -10.76 -2.43 2.47
N THR A 555 -10.28 -3.47 1.81
CA THR A 555 -9.05 -3.38 1.02
C THR A 555 -9.24 -2.50 -0.21
N ASP A 556 -8.13 -2.19 -0.87
CA ASP A 556 -8.16 -1.82 -2.29
C ASP A 556 -8.89 -2.89 -3.14
N SER A 557 -9.38 -2.46 -4.32
CA SER A 557 -10.30 -3.29 -5.10
C SER A 557 -9.64 -4.58 -5.58
N ILE A 558 -10.23 -5.72 -5.21
CA ILE A 558 -9.79 -7.03 -5.68
C ILE A 558 -10.37 -7.32 -7.06
N TYR A 559 -11.56 -6.81 -7.36
CA TYR A 559 -12.21 -6.96 -8.66
C TYR A 559 -12.95 -5.67 -9.01
N ASP A 560 -12.59 -5.09 -10.15
CA ASP A 560 -13.27 -3.92 -10.68
C ASP A 560 -14.51 -4.38 -11.44
N ASN A 561 -15.68 -4.00 -10.95
CA ASN A 561 -16.97 -4.47 -11.40
C ASN A 561 -17.77 -3.33 -12.06
N SER A 562 -18.77 -3.68 -12.85
CA SER A 562 -19.73 -2.73 -13.41
C SER A 562 -21.06 -3.43 -13.63
N LEU A 563 -22.14 -2.67 -13.74
CA LEU A 563 -23.45 -3.22 -14.13
C LEU A 563 -23.55 -3.29 -15.65
N ARG A 564 -24.13 -4.40 -16.14
CA ARG A 564 -24.35 -4.60 -17.58
C ARG A 564 -25.72 -5.22 -17.85
N ILE A 565 -26.19 -5.02 -19.08
CA ILE A 565 -27.49 -5.53 -19.51
C ILE A 565 -27.29 -6.86 -20.22
N ILE A 566 -28.11 -7.85 -19.86
CA ILE A 566 -28.19 -9.14 -20.54
C ILE A 566 -29.54 -9.28 -21.24
N VAL A 567 -29.50 -9.78 -22.49
CA VAL A 567 -30.68 -10.07 -23.31
C VAL A 567 -30.52 -11.44 -23.97
N ARG A 568 -31.55 -11.90 -24.67
CA ARG A 568 -31.41 -13.07 -25.56
C ARG A 568 -30.80 -12.71 -26.89
N ASN A 569 -30.03 -13.66 -27.41
CA ASN A 569 -29.58 -13.65 -28.80
C ASN A 569 -30.78 -13.82 -29.75
N THR A 570 -30.95 -12.91 -30.70
CA THR A 570 -31.98 -13.01 -31.74
C THR A 570 -31.38 -13.58 -33.01
N ALA A 571 -31.70 -14.83 -33.33
CA ALA A 571 -31.36 -15.41 -34.63
C ALA A 571 -32.07 -14.64 -35.75
N SER A 572 -31.28 -14.06 -36.67
CA SER A 572 -31.76 -13.31 -37.83
C SER A 572 -32.76 -14.13 -38.65
N ALA A 573 -33.97 -13.59 -38.84
CA ALA A 573 -35.00 -14.23 -39.66
C ALA A 573 -34.49 -14.48 -41.10
N SER A 574 -34.78 -15.67 -41.64
CA SER A 574 -34.35 -16.10 -42.97
C SER A 574 -34.77 -15.10 -44.07
N PRO A 575 -33.91 -14.85 -45.08
CA PRO A 575 -34.21 -13.87 -46.12
C PRO A 575 -35.36 -14.34 -47.03
N ASN A 576 -36.33 -13.47 -47.28
CA ASN A 576 -37.42 -13.70 -48.22
C ASN A 576 -36.91 -13.96 -49.66
N PHE A 577 -37.53 -14.89 -50.39
CA PHE A 577 -37.18 -15.25 -51.78
C PHE A 577 -37.10 -14.05 -52.75
N TRP A 578 -37.95 -13.03 -52.58
CA TRP A 578 -38.02 -11.84 -53.43
C TRP A 578 -37.06 -10.71 -53.02
N PHE A 579 -36.06 -11.00 -52.19
CA PHE A 579 -35.15 -10.00 -51.63
C PHE A 579 -34.45 -9.15 -52.70
N TYR A 580 -34.05 -9.74 -53.84
CA TYR A 580 -33.37 -9.04 -54.94
C TYR A 580 -34.24 -7.97 -55.65
N LEU A 581 -35.58 -8.03 -55.53
CA LEU A 581 -36.48 -6.99 -56.06
C LEU A 581 -36.82 -5.91 -55.04
N ARG A 582 -36.47 -6.10 -53.76
CA ARG A 582 -36.73 -5.13 -52.67
C ARG A 582 -36.18 -3.72 -52.93
N PRO A 583 -35.02 -3.51 -53.61
CA PRO A 583 -34.48 -2.17 -53.86
C PRO A 583 -35.42 -1.23 -54.60
N PHE A 584 -36.32 -1.75 -55.43
CA PHE A 584 -37.33 -0.96 -56.14
C PHE A 584 -38.74 -1.27 -55.64
N SER A 585 -39.51 -0.22 -55.37
CA SER A 585 -40.93 -0.34 -55.05
C SER A 585 -41.73 -0.80 -56.27
N MET A 586 -42.94 -1.34 -56.05
CA MET A 586 -43.81 -1.82 -57.13
C MET A 586 -44.09 -0.74 -58.18
N GLY A 587 -44.23 0.53 -57.77
CA GLY A 587 -44.45 1.65 -58.68
C GLY A 587 -43.27 1.89 -59.63
N VAL A 588 -42.04 1.88 -59.12
CA VAL A 588 -40.84 2.09 -59.95
C VAL A 588 -40.67 0.97 -60.98
N ARG A 589 -40.97 -0.28 -60.62
CA ARG A 589 -40.90 -1.42 -61.54
C ARG A 589 -41.85 -1.26 -62.75
N LEU A 590 -43.06 -0.78 -62.51
CA LEU A 590 -44.03 -0.50 -63.57
C LEU A 590 -43.58 0.66 -64.47
N CYS A 591 -42.98 1.71 -63.89
CA CYS A 591 -42.41 2.82 -64.66
C CYS A 591 -41.27 2.37 -65.59
N ILE A 592 -40.37 1.48 -65.11
CA ILE A 592 -39.28 0.92 -65.93
C ILE A 592 -39.86 0.12 -67.11
N LEU A 593 -40.79 -0.80 -66.85
CA LEU A 593 -41.50 -1.55 -67.91
C LEU A 593 -42.18 -0.62 -68.92
N GLY A 594 -42.87 0.41 -68.43
CA GLY A 594 -43.50 1.43 -69.28
C GLY A 594 -42.50 2.18 -70.16
N SER A 595 -41.36 2.59 -69.60
CA SER A 595 -40.31 3.30 -70.35
C SER A 595 -39.69 2.43 -71.45
N ILE A 596 -39.55 1.11 -71.23
CA ILE A 596 -39.02 0.18 -72.24
C ILE A 596 -40.00 0.05 -73.41
N ILE A 597 -41.29 -0.13 -73.12
CA ILE A 597 -42.34 -0.26 -74.13
C ILE A 597 -42.49 1.04 -74.94
N LEU A 598 -42.48 2.20 -74.27
CA LEU A 598 -42.54 3.50 -74.93
C LEU A 598 -41.34 3.72 -75.86
N SER A 599 -40.13 3.40 -75.37
CA SER A 599 -38.91 3.50 -76.17
C SER A 599 -38.94 2.54 -77.37
N ALA A 600 -39.47 1.33 -77.21
CA ALA A 600 -39.62 0.36 -78.30
C ALA A 600 -40.58 0.86 -79.40
N LEU A 601 -41.69 1.48 -79.01
CA LEU A 601 -42.68 2.04 -79.92
C LEU A 601 -42.11 3.25 -80.69
N LEU A 602 -41.43 4.15 -80.00
CA LEU A 602 -40.76 5.30 -80.63
C LEU A 602 -39.64 4.85 -81.58
N MET A 603 -38.87 3.83 -81.18
CA MET A 603 -37.80 3.28 -82.01
C MET A 603 -38.36 2.63 -83.28
N TYR A 604 -39.47 1.90 -83.17
CA TYR A 604 -40.18 1.37 -84.32
C TYR A 604 -40.67 2.48 -85.26
N LEU A 605 -41.27 3.56 -84.73
CA LEU A 605 -41.77 4.67 -85.55
C LEU A 605 -40.66 5.40 -86.31
N PHE A 606 -39.52 5.67 -85.66
CA PHE A 606 -38.41 6.41 -86.28
C PHE A 606 -37.64 5.55 -87.30
N GLU A 607 -37.38 4.28 -87.01
CA GLU A 607 -36.49 3.47 -87.85
C GLU A 607 -37.22 2.62 -88.92
N ARG A 608 -38.55 2.42 -88.85
CA ARG A 608 -39.31 1.55 -89.77
C ARG A 608 -39.09 1.87 -91.26
N LYS A 609 -38.90 3.15 -91.62
CA LYS A 609 -38.69 3.56 -93.01
C LYS A 609 -37.23 3.46 -93.46
N ALA A 610 -36.28 3.63 -92.54
CA ALA A 610 -34.86 3.76 -92.83
C ALA A 610 -34.06 2.46 -92.68
N ASN A 611 -34.58 1.50 -91.90
CA ASN A 611 -33.91 0.22 -91.63
C ASN A 611 -34.55 -0.95 -92.38
N GLU A 612 -33.75 -1.66 -93.16
CA GLU A 612 -34.16 -2.82 -93.96
C GLU A 612 -34.69 -3.98 -93.10
N THR A 613 -34.17 -4.13 -91.88
CA THR A 613 -34.57 -5.17 -90.91
C THR A 613 -36.00 -4.99 -90.37
N LEU A 614 -36.53 -3.76 -90.37
CA LEU A 614 -37.87 -3.40 -89.85
C LEU A 614 -38.89 -3.13 -90.97
N ARG A 615 -38.42 -2.86 -92.20
CA ARG A 615 -39.26 -2.42 -93.33
C ARG A 615 -40.25 -3.47 -93.84
N HIS A 616 -39.87 -4.76 -93.78
CA HIS A 616 -40.68 -5.88 -94.32
C HIS A 616 -41.44 -6.69 -93.26
N ARG A 617 -41.51 -6.23 -92.00
CA ARG A 617 -42.21 -6.94 -90.91
C ARG A 617 -43.60 -6.37 -90.63
N SER A 618 -44.50 -7.21 -90.11
CA SER A 618 -45.80 -6.77 -89.60
C SER A 618 -45.63 -5.79 -88.43
N ILE A 619 -46.62 -4.93 -88.18
CA ILE A 619 -46.53 -3.87 -87.16
C ILE A 619 -46.17 -4.44 -85.77
N ILE A 620 -46.81 -5.54 -85.41
CA ILE A 620 -46.59 -6.22 -84.13
C ILE A 620 -45.19 -6.86 -84.09
N SER A 621 -44.76 -7.54 -85.14
CA SER A 621 -43.42 -8.14 -85.20
C SER A 621 -42.31 -7.09 -85.18
N GLY A 622 -42.55 -5.93 -85.81
CA GLY A 622 -41.64 -4.79 -85.81
C GLY A 622 -41.47 -4.18 -84.42
N ILE A 623 -42.55 -3.93 -83.68
CA ILE A 623 -42.48 -3.41 -82.30
C ILE A 623 -41.79 -4.40 -81.37
N VAL A 624 -42.07 -5.71 -81.50
CA VAL A 624 -41.40 -6.76 -80.70
C VAL A 624 -39.89 -6.79 -80.98
N MET A 625 -39.48 -6.74 -82.25
CA MET A 625 -38.06 -6.63 -82.60
C MET A 625 -37.44 -5.32 -82.11
N SER A 626 -38.18 -4.22 -82.15
CA SER A 626 -37.74 -2.93 -81.61
C SER A 626 -37.68 -2.90 -80.09
N THR A 627 -38.38 -3.80 -79.37
CA THR A 627 -38.34 -3.92 -77.90
C THR A 627 -37.02 -4.50 -77.41
N TRP A 628 -36.36 -5.34 -78.21
CA TRP A 628 -35.03 -5.87 -77.90
C TRP A 628 -33.98 -4.75 -77.82
N TYR A 629 -34.18 -3.64 -78.53
CA TYR A 629 -33.27 -2.49 -78.56
C TYR A 629 -33.14 -1.74 -77.21
N PRO A 630 -34.22 -1.19 -76.61
CA PRO A 630 -34.15 -0.55 -75.29
C PRO A 630 -33.78 -1.57 -74.20
N LEU A 631 -34.17 -2.83 -74.33
CA LEU A 631 -33.80 -3.88 -73.37
C LEU A 631 -32.30 -4.16 -73.38
N GLY A 632 -31.68 -4.29 -74.56
CA GLY A 632 -30.24 -4.50 -74.71
C GLY A 632 -29.41 -3.31 -74.25
N THR A 633 -29.83 -2.09 -74.61
CA THR A 633 -29.14 -0.85 -74.20
C THR A 633 -29.21 -0.58 -72.70
N ILE A 634 -30.30 -0.95 -72.01
CA ILE A 634 -30.39 -0.86 -70.55
C ILE A 634 -29.44 -1.85 -69.87
N MET A 635 -29.31 -3.05 -70.42
CA MET A 635 -28.44 -4.10 -69.88
C MET A 635 -26.97 -3.97 -70.30
N GLY A 636 -26.62 -2.96 -71.13
CA GLY A 636 -25.26 -2.74 -71.63
C GLY A 636 -24.80 -3.70 -72.73
N PHE A 637 -25.72 -4.44 -73.36
CA PHE A 637 -25.43 -5.37 -74.46
C PHE A 637 -25.74 -4.74 -75.83
N GLY A 638 -24.95 -5.11 -76.85
CA GLY A 638 -25.13 -4.66 -78.23
C GLY A 638 -26.43 -5.18 -78.87
N VAL A 639 -26.99 -4.40 -79.79
CA VAL A 639 -28.28 -4.69 -80.44
C VAL A 639 -28.09 -5.23 -81.86
N ASP A 640 -29.00 -6.11 -82.30
CA ASP A 640 -29.01 -6.78 -83.62
C ASP A 640 -29.08 -5.85 -84.84
N TYR A 641 -29.46 -4.57 -84.68
CA TYR A 641 -29.51 -3.61 -85.79
C TYR A 641 -29.05 -2.21 -85.37
N THR A 642 -28.42 -1.52 -86.32
CA THR A 642 -27.88 -0.18 -86.11
C THR A 642 -28.90 0.92 -86.42
N VAL A 643 -28.79 2.03 -85.70
CA VAL A 643 -29.72 3.17 -85.80
C VAL A 643 -29.27 4.12 -86.89
N ARG A 644 -30.12 4.34 -87.91
CA ARG A 644 -29.76 5.15 -89.08
C ARG A 644 -30.32 6.57 -89.02
N THR A 645 -31.41 6.83 -88.29
CA THR A 645 -32.03 8.16 -88.23
C THR A 645 -31.45 9.04 -87.12
N GLY A 646 -31.46 10.36 -87.32
CA GLY A 646 -31.05 11.34 -86.29
C GLY A 646 -31.92 11.30 -85.03
N ALA A 647 -33.24 11.15 -85.21
CA ALA A 647 -34.20 11.02 -84.11
C ALA A 647 -33.98 9.73 -83.30
N GLY A 648 -33.70 8.61 -83.96
CA GLY A 648 -33.36 7.34 -83.30
C GLY A 648 -32.09 7.46 -82.45
N ARG A 649 -31.04 8.14 -82.94
CA ARG A 649 -29.78 8.32 -82.18
C ARG A 649 -29.98 9.16 -80.91
N PHE A 650 -30.82 10.19 -80.96
CA PHE A 650 -31.15 11.00 -79.79
C PHE A 650 -31.96 10.19 -78.75
N LEU A 651 -32.90 9.36 -79.22
CA LEU A 651 -33.63 8.43 -78.36
C LEU A 651 -32.68 7.40 -77.70
N THR A 652 -31.72 6.84 -78.44
CA THR A 652 -30.68 5.95 -77.90
C THR A 652 -29.87 6.63 -76.79
N PHE A 653 -29.45 7.88 -76.99
CA PHE A 653 -28.75 8.65 -75.96
C PHE A 653 -29.60 8.81 -74.69
N SER A 654 -30.90 9.08 -74.84
CA SER A 654 -31.83 9.22 -73.73
C SER A 654 -32.02 7.93 -72.94
N VAL A 655 -32.16 6.78 -73.62
CA VAL A 655 -32.28 5.45 -72.99
C VAL A 655 -30.97 5.06 -72.29
N PHE A 656 -29.82 5.40 -72.87
CA PHE A 656 -28.51 5.16 -72.27
C PHE A 656 -28.30 6.00 -70.99
N PHE A 657 -28.71 7.27 -71.00
CA PHE A 657 -28.66 8.09 -69.79
C PHE A 657 -29.56 7.53 -68.68
N LEU A 658 -30.77 7.09 -69.03
CA LEU A 658 -31.70 6.46 -68.08
C LEU A 658 -31.13 5.17 -67.47
N SER A 659 -30.45 4.33 -68.27
CA SER A 659 -29.90 3.05 -67.79
C SER A 659 -28.77 3.24 -66.77
N LEU A 660 -27.88 4.21 -66.99
CA LEU A 660 -26.80 4.52 -66.05
C LEU A 660 -27.33 4.91 -64.67
N VAL A 661 -28.37 5.76 -64.63
CA VAL A 661 -28.99 6.20 -63.37
C VAL A 661 -29.71 5.04 -62.67
N LEU A 662 -30.42 4.18 -63.42
CA LEU A 662 -31.12 3.04 -62.85
C LEU A 662 -30.17 1.99 -62.25
N ILE A 663 -29.05 1.68 -62.93
CA ILE A 663 -28.06 0.73 -62.41
C ILE A 663 -27.40 1.28 -61.14
N ALA A 664 -26.99 2.56 -61.15
CA ALA A 664 -26.36 3.19 -60.00
C ALA A 664 -27.29 3.24 -58.76
N THR A 665 -28.57 3.59 -58.97
CA THR A 665 -29.57 3.64 -57.88
C THR A 665 -29.91 2.25 -57.34
N TYR A 666 -29.97 1.23 -58.20
CA TYR A 666 -30.12 -0.16 -57.77
C TYR A 666 -28.96 -0.61 -56.88
N GLN A 667 -27.72 -0.33 -57.29
CA GLN A 667 -26.54 -0.69 -56.50
C GLN A 667 -26.51 0.02 -55.13
N ALA A 668 -26.78 1.32 -55.09
CA ALA A 668 -26.76 2.09 -53.84
C ALA A 668 -27.81 1.62 -52.81
N THR A 669 -29.04 1.35 -53.27
CA THR A 669 -30.16 0.94 -52.40
C THR A 669 -30.01 -0.51 -51.90
N LEU A 670 -29.43 -1.39 -52.71
CA LEU A 670 -29.08 -2.75 -52.29
C LEU A 670 -28.01 -2.74 -51.19
N THR A 671 -26.93 -1.98 -51.39
CA THR A 671 -25.83 -1.87 -50.42
C THR A 671 -26.34 -1.31 -49.09
N SER A 672 -27.17 -0.26 -49.11
CA SER A 672 -27.79 0.30 -47.90
C SER A 672 -28.70 -0.70 -47.15
N SER A 673 -29.42 -1.54 -47.88
CA SER A 673 -30.30 -2.54 -47.26
C SER A 673 -29.54 -3.71 -46.62
N LEU A 674 -28.35 -4.05 -47.15
CA LEU A 674 -27.48 -5.07 -46.59
C LEU A 674 -26.77 -4.58 -45.32
N THR A 675 -26.33 -3.33 -45.29
CA THR A 675 -25.69 -2.74 -44.10
C THR A 675 -26.67 -2.57 -42.93
N LEU A 676 -27.94 -2.23 -43.20
CA LEU A 676 -28.97 -2.12 -42.15
C LEU A 676 -29.32 -3.45 -41.46
N LYS A 677 -29.15 -4.60 -42.12
CA LYS A 677 -29.41 -5.91 -41.50
C LYS A 677 -28.33 -6.34 -40.51
N GLN A 678 -27.12 -5.78 -40.60
CA GLN A 678 -26.01 -6.11 -39.70
C GLN A 678 -26.07 -5.41 -38.33
N THR A 679 -27.05 -4.51 -38.09
CA THR A 679 -27.10 -3.67 -36.86
C THR A 679 -28.31 -3.96 -35.94
N GLN A 680 -29.02 -5.09 -36.13
CA GLN A 680 -30.23 -5.40 -35.34
C GLN A 680 -29.93 -5.97 -33.94
N ASN A 681 -29.31 -5.18 -33.06
CA ASN A 681 -29.49 -5.39 -31.61
C ASN A 681 -30.71 -4.60 -31.16
N ILE A 682 -31.66 -5.25 -30.49
CA ILE A 682 -32.93 -4.62 -30.04
C ILE A 682 -32.67 -3.46 -29.07
N ILE A 683 -31.61 -3.56 -28.26
CA ILE A 683 -31.18 -2.57 -27.26
C ILE A 683 -29.69 -2.28 -27.50
N SER A 684 -29.30 -1.01 -27.40
CA SER A 684 -27.92 -0.56 -27.58
C SER A 684 -27.20 -0.29 -26.26
N GLY A 685 -27.93 0.09 -25.21
CA GLY A 685 -27.39 0.38 -23.88
C GLY A 685 -28.47 0.81 -22.89
N ILE A 686 -28.04 1.38 -21.76
CA ILE A 686 -28.92 1.78 -20.65
C ILE A 686 -29.88 2.92 -21.02
N ASP A 687 -29.50 3.81 -21.94
CA ASP A 687 -30.35 4.93 -22.36
C ASP A 687 -31.64 4.45 -23.03
N ASP A 688 -31.59 3.33 -23.76
CA ASP A 688 -32.79 2.72 -24.34
C ASP A 688 -33.77 2.24 -23.26
N ILE A 689 -33.25 1.79 -22.11
CA ILE A 689 -34.07 1.39 -20.95
C ILE A 689 -34.65 2.63 -20.26
N LYS A 690 -33.85 3.68 -20.04
CA LYS A 690 -34.30 4.95 -19.45
C LYS A 690 -35.37 5.64 -20.30
N ASN A 691 -35.26 5.55 -21.62
CA ASN A 691 -36.23 6.09 -22.59
C ASN A 691 -37.49 5.22 -22.76
N GLY A 692 -37.61 4.09 -22.04
CA GLY A 692 -38.82 3.27 -22.03
C GLY A 692 -39.01 2.39 -23.28
N LYS A 693 -37.93 2.03 -23.99
CA LYS A 693 -37.98 1.12 -25.15
C LYS A 693 -38.46 -0.29 -24.76
N ILE A 694 -38.27 -0.68 -23.49
CA ILE A 694 -38.77 -1.90 -22.88
C ILE A 694 -39.79 -1.53 -21.80
N PRO A 695 -40.97 -2.19 -21.76
CA PRO A 695 -41.90 -2.00 -20.65
C PRO A 695 -41.25 -2.37 -19.31
N TYR A 696 -41.41 -1.52 -18.30
CA TYR A 696 -40.75 -1.71 -16.99
C TYR A 696 -41.01 -3.10 -16.37
N GLY A 697 -42.22 -3.64 -16.49
CA GLY A 697 -42.58 -4.98 -16.00
C GLY A 697 -41.93 -6.15 -16.75
N ARG A 698 -41.14 -5.90 -17.80
CA ARG A 698 -40.32 -6.89 -18.52
C ARG A 698 -38.82 -6.74 -18.27
N ILE A 699 -38.44 -5.90 -17.31
CA ILE A 699 -37.07 -5.72 -16.82
C ILE A 699 -36.92 -6.53 -15.54
N GLY A 700 -36.03 -7.52 -15.54
CA GLY A 700 -35.72 -8.33 -14.35
C GLY A 700 -34.68 -7.67 -13.46
N ILE A 701 -34.96 -7.56 -12.16
CA ILE A 701 -34.03 -7.01 -11.17
C ILE A 701 -34.04 -7.86 -9.91
N LEU A 702 -32.85 -8.14 -9.37
CA LEU A 702 -32.69 -8.84 -8.10
C LEU A 702 -33.12 -7.92 -6.94
N THR A 703 -34.03 -8.41 -6.11
CA THR A 703 -34.55 -7.68 -4.95
C THR A 703 -33.59 -7.77 -3.76
N ASN A 704 -33.56 -6.73 -2.92
CA ASN A 704 -32.66 -6.57 -1.77
C ASN A 704 -31.16 -6.58 -2.13
N SER A 705 -30.79 -6.14 -3.32
CA SER A 705 -29.39 -5.99 -3.76
C SER A 705 -29.02 -4.54 -4.04
N SER A 706 -27.72 -4.28 -4.20
CA SER A 706 -27.19 -2.98 -4.67
C SER A 706 -27.78 -2.58 -6.02
N ILE A 707 -28.09 -3.56 -6.88
CA ILE A 707 -28.69 -3.35 -8.21
C ILE A 707 -30.10 -2.75 -8.10
N GLU A 708 -30.90 -3.17 -7.12
CA GLU A 708 -32.22 -2.57 -6.86
C GLU A 708 -32.08 -1.10 -6.45
N ALA A 709 -31.14 -0.80 -5.55
CA ALA A 709 -30.90 0.56 -5.09
C ALA A 709 -30.53 1.49 -6.27
N TYR A 710 -29.62 1.02 -7.14
CA TYR A 710 -29.25 1.73 -8.37
C TYR A 710 -30.47 1.98 -9.28
N TYR A 711 -31.26 0.95 -9.56
CA TYR A 711 -32.41 1.07 -10.45
C TYR A 711 -33.44 2.07 -9.93
N LEU A 712 -33.74 2.00 -8.63
CA LEU A 712 -34.68 2.92 -7.98
C LEU A 712 -34.17 4.36 -8.04
N GLN A 713 -32.88 4.58 -7.85
CA GLN A 713 -32.29 5.92 -7.86
C GLN A 713 -32.21 6.52 -9.27
N GLU A 714 -31.74 5.74 -10.26
CA GLU A 714 -31.31 6.27 -11.56
C GLU A 714 -32.29 6.05 -12.72
N ILE A 715 -33.27 5.15 -12.56
CA ILE A 715 -34.16 4.74 -13.66
C ILE A 715 -35.62 5.00 -13.31
N SER A 716 -36.07 4.60 -12.12
CA SER A 716 -37.50 4.65 -11.77
C SER A 716 -37.88 5.75 -10.78
N ASN A 717 -36.93 6.60 -10.37
CA ASN A 717 -37.16 7.69 -9.40
C ASN A 717 -37.90 7.22 -8.13
N GLY A 718 -37.50 6.07 -7.58
CA GLY A 718 -38.04 5.47 -6.36
C GLY A 718 -39.25 4.55 -6.54
N ILE A 719 -39.70 4.32 -7.78
CA ILE A 719 -40.89 3.50 -8.07
C ILE A 719 -40.48 2.04 -8.37
N ARG A 720 -41.06 1.07 -7.64
CA ARG A 720 -40.88 -0.36 -7.93
C ARG A 720 -41.78 -0.81 -9.09
N ASN A 721 -41.37 -0.51 -10.32
CA ASN A 721 -42.13 -0.81 -11.56
C ASN A 721 -41.53 -1.97 -12.40
N TYR A 722 -40.53 -2.67 -11.89
CA TYR A 722 -39.81 -3.77 -12.55
C TYR A 722 -40.35 -5.16 -12.19
N TYR A 723 -39.85 -6.21 -12.84
CA TYR A 723 -40.14 -7.61 -12.52
C TYR A 723 -39.22 -8.12 -11.39
N PRO A 724 -39.74 -8.37 -10.17
CA PRO A 724 -38.92 -8.69 -9.01
C PRO A 724 -38.42 -10.15 -9.03
N LEU A 725 -37.11 -10.32 -8.85
CA LEU A 725 -36.45 -11.62 -8.80
C LEU A 725 -35.73 -11.79 -7.46
N ARG A 726 -35.70 -13.02 -6.93
CA ARG A 726 -35.11 -13.33 -5.60
C ARG A 726 -33.79 -14.07 -5.64
N THR A 727 -33.50 -14.76 -6.75
CA THR A 727 -32.28 -15.54 -6.94
C THR A 727 -31.70 -15.25 -8.31
N GLU A 728 -30.38 -15.35 -8.44
CA GLU A 728 -29.66 -15.09 -9.69
C GLU A 728 -30.09 -16.08 -10.79
N GLY A 729 -30.22 -17.37 -10.46
CA GLY A 729 -30.72 -18.39 -11.39
C GLY A 729 -32.14 -18.09 -11.94
N ALA A 730 -32.97 -17.36 -11.19
CA ALA A 730 -34.29 -16.95 -11.66
C ALA A 730 -34.23 -15.93 -12.81
N ILE A 731 -33.15 -15.13 -12.89
CA ILE A 731 -32.94 -14.15 -13.98
C ILE A 731 -32.73 -14.87 -15.31
N PHE A 732 -31.80 -15.82 -15.34
CA PHE A 732 -31.48 -16.57 -16.56
C PHE A 732 -32.67 -17.40 -17.07
N THR A 733 -33.37 -18.09 -16.16
CA THR A 733 -34.57 -18.87 -16.50
C THR A 733 -35.72 -17.99 -16.99
N SER A 734 -35.92 -16.80 -16.41
CA SER A 734 -36.95 -15.85 -16.83
C SER A 734 -36.64 -15.21 -18.20
N LEU A 735 -35.36 -14.95 -18.49
CA LEU A 735 -34.90 -14.49 -19.81
C LEU A 735 -35.16 -15.56 -20.86
N LEU A 736 -34.77 -16.81 -20.62
CA LEU A 736 -34.95 -17.90 -21.58
C LEU A 736 -36.44 -18.20 -21.84
N SER A 737 -37.28 -18.13 -20.82
CA SER A 737 -38.73 -18.41 -20.90
C SER A 737 -39.60 -17.29 -21.49
N LYS A 738 -39.02 -16.14 -21.91
CA LYS A 738 -39.75 -14.98 -22.47
C LYS A 738 -40.59 -14.16 -21.48
N VAL A 739 -40.44 -14.40 -20.17
CA VAL A 739 -41.11 -13.57 -19.15
C VAL A 739 -40.55 -12.15 -19.17
N ILE A 740 -39.23 -12.03 -19.11
CA ILE A 740 -38.49 -10.77 -19.19
C ILE A 740 -37.71 -10.67 -20.51
N ASP A 741 -37.47 -9.44 -20.95
CA ASP A 741 -36.72 -9.14 -22.18
C ASP A 741 -35.29 -8.69 -21.90
N ALA A 742 -35.05 -8.07 -20.73
CA ALA A 742 -33.74 -7.63 -20.29
C ALA A 742 -33.60 -7.77 -18.76
N ALA A 743 -32.36 -7.95 -18.30
CA ALA A 743 -32.02 -7.85 -16.88
C ALA A 743 -30.71 -7.07 -16.70
N ILE A 744 -30.53 -6.50 -15.52
CA ILE A 744 -29.31 -5.78 -15.12
C ILE A 744 -28.63 -6.59 -14.00
N MET A 745 -27.34 -6.84 -14.13
CA MET A 745 -26.53 -7.59 -13.17
C MET A 745 -25.05 -7.21 -13.31
N ASP A 746 -24.24 -7.61 -12.33
CA ASP A 746 -22.79 -7.45 -12.33
C ASP A 746 -22.13 -8.11 -13.54
N GLU A 747 -21.28 -7.36 -14.22
CA GLU A 747 -20.62 -7.74 -15.47
C GLU A 747 -19.82 -9.03 -15.32
N GLY A 748 -19.12 -9.22 -14.19
CA GLY A 748 -18.34 -10.43 -13.96
C GLY A 748 -19.21 -11.70 -13.96
N VAL A 749 -20.34 -11.68 -13.26
CA VAL A 749 -21.28 -12.82 -13.23
C VAL A 749 -21.83 -13.06 -14.62
N LEU A 750 -22.22 -11.99 -15.31
CA LEU A 750 -22.78 -12.06 -16.66
C LEU A 750 -21.80 -12.58 -17.72
N GLU A 751 -20.53 -12.16 -17.67
CA GLU A 751 -19.47 -12.67 -18.56
C GLU A 751 -19.29 -14.18 -18.39
N TYR A 752 -19.22 -14.65 -17.15
CA TYR A 752 -19.10 -16.09 -16.87
C TYR A 752 -20.32 -16.87 -17.34
N GLU A 753 -21.52 -16.42 -16.96
CA GLU A 753 -22.78 -17.13 -17.26
C GLU A 753 -23.05 -17.20 -18.77
N THR A 754 -22.76 -16.12 -19.52
CA THR A 754 -22.96 -16.11 -20.99
C THR A 754 -21.93 -16.94 -21.74
N ASN A 755 -20.66 -16.94 -21.30
CA ASN A 755 -19.58 -17.68 -21.96
C ASN A 755 -19.52 -19.17 -21.58
N SER A 756 -19.96 -19.51 -20.36
CA SER A 756 -19.80 -20.86 -19.82
C SER A 756 -21.08 -21.70 -19.80
N ILE A 757 -22.24 -21.09 -19.53
CA ILE A 757 -23.49 -21.82 -19.21
C ILE A 757 -24.60 -21.54 -20.23
N TYR A 758 -24.87 -20.27 -20.54
CA TYR A 758 -26.03 -19.82 -21.32
C TYR A 758 -25.64 -19.16 -22.66
N CYS A 759 -25.17 -19.95 -23.63
CA CYS A 759 -24.74 -19.44 -24.96
C CYS A 759 -25.85 -18.75 -25.80
N ASN A 760 -27.12 -18.87 -25.40
CA ASN A 760 -28.26 -18.24 -26.07
C ASN A 760 -28.52 -16.79 -25.60
N LEU A 761 -27.77 -16.32 -24.61
CA LEU A 761 -27.84 -14.97 -24.07
C LEU A 761 -26.64 -14.16 -24.56
N THR A 762 -26.83 -12.84 -24.68
CA THR A 762 -25.79 -11.91 -25.12
C THR A 762 -25.79 -10.66 -24.24
N LEU A 763 -24.60 -10.12 -24.01
CA LEU A 763 -24.39 -8.88 -23.28
C LEU A 763 -24.58 -7.67 -24.20
N VAL A 764 -25.20 -6.62 -23.68
CA VAL A 764 -25.56 -5.42 -24.44
C VAL A 764 -24.99 -4.17 -23.77
N GLY A 765 -24.49 -3.26 -24.59
CA GLY A 765 -23.89 -2.01 -24.15
C GLY A 765 -22.53 -2.20 -23.49
N THR A 766 -21.98 -1.07 -23.05
CA THR A 766 -20.82 -1.02 -22.15
C THR A 766 -21.28 -1.13 -20.71
N GLY A 767 -20.39 -1.59 -19.82
CA GLY A 767 -20.61 -1.49 -18.38
C GLY A 767 -20.92 -0.06 -17.95
N PHE A 768 -21.83 0.08 -16.99
CA PHE A 768 -22.22 1.35 -16.35
C PHE A 768 -22.23 1.17 -14.83
N ASP A 769 -22.25 2.28 -14.09
CA ASP A 769 -22.15 2.27 -12.62
C ASP A 769 -20.91 1.50 -12.11
N PRO A 770 -19.70 2.03 -12.34
CA PRO A 770 -18.47 1.34 -11.94
C PRO A 770 -18.47 1.15 -10.42
N SER A 771 -18.28 -0.10 -10.00
CA SER A 771 -18.21 -0.49 -8.61
C SER A 771 -16.98 -1.37 -8.39
N ALA A 772 -16.71 -1.71 -7.13
CA ALA A 772 -15.57 -2.54 -6.82
C ALA A 772 -15.90 -3.52 -5.70
N PHE A 773 -15.30 -4.70 -5.78
CA PHE A 773 -15.29 -5.67 -4.70
C PHE A 773 -14.01 -5.53 -3.90
N GLY A 774 -14.12 -5.71 -2.58
CA GLY A 774 -12.99 -5.62 -1.66
C GLY A 774 -13.10 -6.67 -0.56
N ILE A 775 -11.96 -7.02 0.04
CA ILE A 775 -11.92 -7.86 1.23
C ILE A 775 -12.30 -7.00 2.43
N VAL A 776 -13.16 -7.52 3.29
CA VAL A 776 -13.69 -6.79 4.46
C VAL A 776 -12.94 -7.21 5.71
N PHE A 777 -12.59 -6.25 6.56
CA PHE A 777 -11.98 -6.47 7.86
C PHE A 777 -12.41 -5.39 8.86
N GLN A 778 -12.11 -5.59 10.15
CA GLN A 778 -12.51 -4.64 11.19
C GLN A 778 -11.87 -3.25 10.98
N LYS A 779 -12.53 -2.19 11.42
CA LYS A 779 -11.91 -0.85 11.44
C LYS A 779 -10.65 -0.84 12.32
N ASN A 780 -9.63 -0.12 11.86
CA ASN A 780 -8.33 0.00 12.54
C ASN A 780 -7.67 -1.36 12.79
N TRP A 781 -7.83 -2.31 11.87
CA TRP A 781 -7.22 -3.61 12.00
C TRP A 781 -5.70 -3.47 11.90
N VAL A 782 -4.99 -4.06 12.86
CA VAL A 782 -3.54 -3.93 13.02
C VAL A 782 -2.76 -4.28 11.74
N TYR A 783 -3.33 -5.16 10.91
CA TYR A 783 -2.72 -5.71 9.70
C TYR A 783 -3.22 -5.09 8.39
N GLU A 784 -4.09 -4.07 8.46
CA GLU A 784 -4.69 -3.38 7.31
C GLU A 784 -3.66 -2.98 6.26
N GLN A 785 -2.61 -2.26 6.67
CA GLN A 785 -1.58 -1.78 5.75
C GLN A 785 -0.82 -2.93 5.05
N VAL A 786 -0.54 -4.02 5.75
CA VAL A 786 0.18 -5.16 5.16
C VAL A 786 -0.69 -5.86 4.12
N LEU A 787 -1.98 -6.01 4.40
CA LEU A 787 -2.93 -6.60 3.47
C LEU A 787 -3.08 -5.72 2.21
N ASP A 788 -3.28 -4.41 2.37
CA ASP A 788 -3.46 -3.48 1.24
C ASP A 788 -2.24 -3.42 0.32
N VAL A 789 -1.03 -3.31 0.87
CA VAL A 789 0.20 -3.31 0.07
C VAL A 789 0.35 -4.60 -0.73
N ASN A 790 -0.03 -5.75 -0.15
CA ASN A 790 0.00 -7.02 -0.87
C ASN A 790 -1.04 -7.07 -2.00
N ILE A 791 -2.26 -6.57 -1.78
CA ILE A 791 -3.30 -6.47 -2.81
C ILE A 791 -2.85 -5.58 -3.97
N LEU A 792 -2.24 -4.43 -3.67
CA LEU A 792 -1.67 -3.54 -4.68
C LEU A 792 -0.53 -4.21 -5.46
N THR A 793 0.34 -4.94 -4.77
CA THR A 793 1.44 -5.69 -5.41
C THR A 793 0.90 -6.73 -6.40
N LEU A 794 -0.20 -7.44 -6.06
CA LEU A 794 -0.87 -8.39 -6.96
C LEU A 794 -1.55 -7.73 -8.16
N ARG A 795 -1.97 -6.47 -8.01
CA ARG A 795 -2.51 -5.65 -9.10
C ARG A 795 -1.40 -5.22 -10.05
N GLU A 796 -0.28 -4.73 -9.52
CA GLU A 796 0.88 -4.30 -10.30
C GLU A 796 1.57 -5.46 -11.03
N SER A 797 1.63 -6.65 -10.43
CA SER A 797 2.17 -7.84 -11.06
C SER A 797 1.32 -8.39 -12.20
N GLY A 798 0.07 -7.92 -12.34
CA GLY A 798 -0.90 -8.43 -13.34
C GLY A 798 -1.62 -9.72 -12.92
N THR A 799 -1.42 -10.22 -11.71
CA THR A 799 -2.01 -11.49 -11.24
C THR A 799 -3.54 -11.45 -11.23
N PHE A 800 -4.16 -10.30 -10.98
CA PHE A 800 -5.63 -10.17 -11.10
C PHE A 800 -6.15 -10.36 -12.53
N ASN A 801 -5.38 -9.99 -13.56
CA ASN A 801 -5.76 -10.25 -14.95
C ASN A 801 -5.66 -11.74 -15.28
N ASP A 802 -4.65 -12.43 -14.75
CA ASP A 802 -4.51 -13.88 -14.90
C ASP A 802 -5.69 -14.61 -14.26
N LEU A 803 -6.05 -14.24 -13.02
CA LEU A 803 -7.22 -14.79 -12.33
C LEU A 803 -8.53 -14.48 -13.09
N LYS A 804 -8.68 -13.26 -13.63
CA LYS A 804 -9.85 -12.89 -14.43
C LYS A 804 -9.96 -13.73 -15.69
N SER A 805 -8.87 -13.88 -16.44
CA SER A 805 -8.86 -14.69 -17.67
C SER A 805 -9.18 -16.17 -17.40
N LYS A 806 -8.64 -16.72 -16.30
CA LYS A 806 -8.88 -18.11 -15.88
C LYS A 806 -10.34 -18.39 -15.55
N TRP A 807 -11.00 -17.51 -14.78
CA TRP A 807 -12.33 -17.77 -14.24
C TRP A 807 -13.48 -17.19 -15.07
N PHE A 808 -13.28 -16.09 -15.79
CA PHE A 808 -14.37 -15.37 -16.47
C PHE A 808 -14.34 -15.48 -18.01
N GLN A 809 -13.18 -15.77 -18.60
CA GLN A 809 -13.00 -15.82 -20.07
C GLN A 809 -12.86 -17.25 -20.63
N ALA A 810 -13.18 -18.27 -19.84
CA ALA A 810 -13.18 -19.66 -20.28
C ALA A 810 -14.37 -19.94 -21.20
N ASN A 811 -14.14 -19.90 -22.52
CA ASN A 811 -15.17 -20.14 -23.53
C ASN A 811 -15.44 -21.64 -23.73
N THR A 812 -16.48 -22.17 -23.09
CA THR A 812 -17.10 -23.45 -23.49
C THR A 812 -18.12 -23.25 -24.61
N CYS A 813 -18.72 -22.07 -24.73
CA CYS A 813 -19.53 -21.69 -25.87
C CYS A 813 -18.64 -21.42 -27.10
N SER A 814 -18.77 -22.24 -28.14
CA SER A 814 -18.17 -21.93 -29.44
C SER A 814 -18.87 -20.69 -30.00
N GLN A 815 -18.19 -19.55 -29.98
CA GLN A 815 -18.59 -18.44 -30.83
C GLN A 815 -18.54 -18.98 -32.26
N SER A 816 -19.71 -19.21 -32.86
CA SER A 816 -19.81 -19.40 -34.30
C SER A 816 -19.21 -18.14 -34.90
N SER A 817 -17.95 -18.25 -35.32
CA SER A 817 -17.23 -17.19 -35.99
C SER A 817 -18.16 -16.56 -37.01
N ASP A 818 -18.26 -15.24 -36.92
CA ASP A 818 -19.02 -14.38 -37.82
C ASP A 818 -18.96 -14.94 -39.22
N THR A 819 -19.99 -15.68 -39.60
CA THR A 819 -20.15 -16.24 -40.92
C THR A 819 -20.73 -15.13 -41.79
N SER A 820 -20.00 -14.01 -41.80
CA SER A 820 -20.19 -12.86 -42.67
C SER A 820 -20.08 -13.26 -44.15
N THR A 821 -19.63 -14.48 -44.45
CA THR A 821 -19.56 -15.04 -45.80
C THR A 821 -20.65 -16.06 -46.15
N SER A 822 -21.36 -16.69 -45.20
CA SER A 822 -22.38 -17.71 -45.54
C SER A 822 -23.77 -17.13 -45.87
N SER A 823 -24.08 -15.93 -45.36
CA SER A 823 -25.37 -15.26 -45.63
C SER A 823 -25.49 -14.68 -47.05
N SER A 824 -24.39 -14.53 -47.78
CA SER A 824 -24.40 -13.97 -49.14
C SER A 824 -25.09 -14.87 -50.18
N ILE A 825 -24.99 -16.20 -50.04
CA ILE A 825 -25.65 -17.15 -50.97
C ILE A 825 -27.17 -17.19 -50.76
N GLU A 826 -27.64 -17.15 -49.51
CA GLU A 826 -29.08 -17.16 -49.23
C GLU A 826 -29.78 -15.95 -49.82
N VAL A 827 -29.15 -14.78 -49.75
CA VAL A 827 -29.64 -13.52 -50.34
C VAL A 827 -29.74 -13.59 -51.87
N MET A 828 -28.86 -14.35 -52.54
CA MET A 828 -28.85 -14.51 -54.00
C MET A 828 -29.66 -15.71 -54.52
N THR A 829 -30.17 -16.57 -53.63
CA THR A 829 -30.88 -17.80 -54.00
C THR A 829 -32.10 -17.52 -54.89
N GLY A 830 -32.86 -16.46 -54.59
CA GLY A 830 -34.02 -16.07 -55.41
C GLY A 830 -33.64 -15.72 -56.86
N LEU A 831 -32.49 -15.09 -57.09
CA LEU A 831 -32.00 -14.73 -58.42
C LEU A 831 -31.70 -15.99 -59.26
N PHE A 832 -30.96 -16.94 -58.69
CA PHE A 832 -30.59 -18.18 -59.38
C PHE A 832 -31.80 -19.03 -59.77
N VAL A 833 -32.82 -19.09 -58.91
CA VAL A 833 -34.08 -19.80 -59.22
C VAL A 833 -34.82 -19.12 -60.38
N THR A 834 -34.91 -17.78 -60.39
CA THR A 834 -35.56 -17.09 -61.52
C THR A 834 -34.83 -17.28 -62.85
N PHE A 835 -33.49 -17.32 -62.84
CA PHE A 835 -32.69 -17.64 -64.02
C PHE A 835 -32.97 -19.06 -64.54
N ALA A 836 -33.01 -20.06 -63.64
CA ALA A 836 -33.30 -21.44 -64.01
C ALA A 836 -34.69 -21.59 -64.66
N VAL A 837 -35.70 -20.89 -64.13
CA VAL A 837 -37.06 -20.87 -64.70
C VAL A 837 -37.05 -20.27 -66.12
N MET A 838 -36.35 -19.16 -66.34
CA MET A 838 -36.25 -18.52 -67.66
C MET A 838 -35.54 -19.42 -68.68
N CYS A 839 -34.46 -20.10 -68.28
CA CYS A 839 -33.78 -21.09 -69.13
C CYS A 839 -34.70 -22.27 -69.49
N GLY A 840 -35.48 -22.77 -68.53
CA GLY A 840 -36.48 -23.82 -68.77
C GLY A 840 -37.57 -23.38 -69.75
N LEU A 841 -38.12 -22.17 -69.57
CA LEU A 841 -39.12 -21.60 -70.48
C LEU A 841 -38.56 -21.40 -71.90
N SER A 842 -37.30 -20.96 -72.03
CA SER A 842 -36.62 -20.86 -73.32
C SER A 842 -36.48 -22.21 -74.01
N LEU A 843 -36.07 -23.26 -73.28
CA LEU A 843 -35.99 -24.62 -73.80
C LEU A 843 -37.36 -25.13 -74.26
N ILE A 844 -38.41 -24.92 -73.46
CA ILE A 844 -39.79 -25.29 -73.82
C ILE A 844 -40.22 -24.56 -75.09
N PHE A 845 -39.95 -23.25 -75.20
CA PHE A 845 -40.29 -22.45 -76.37
C PHE A 845 -39.53 -22.90 -77.63
N PHE A 846 -38.24 -23.22 -77.49
CA PHE A 846 -37.43 -23.77 -78.59
C PHE A 846 -37.98 -25.12 -79.07
N ILE A 847 -38.29 -26.03 -78.14
CA ILE A 847 -38.90 -27.33 -78.44
C ILE A 847 -40.25 -27.13 -79.12
N TRP A 848 -41.09 -26.21 -78.64
CA TRP A 848 -42.39 -25.90 -79.22
C TRP A 848 -42.26 -25.37 -80.67
N LEU A 849 -41.32 -24.45 -80.92
CA LEU A 849 -41.03 -23.92 -82.26
C LEU A 849 -40.52 -24.99 -83.24
N LYS A 850 -39.71 -25.96 -82.77
CA LYS A 850 -39.19 -27.06 -83.59
C LYS A 850 -40.22 -28.18 -83.83
N LEU A 851 -41.17 -28.38 -82.92
CA LEU A 851 -42.26 -29.36 -83.08
C LEU A 851 -43.39 -28.88 -84.02
N LEU A 852 -43.60 -27.57 -84.16
CA LEU A 852 -44.58 -26.98 -85.09
C LEU A 852 -44.40 -27.40 -86.57
N PRO A 853 -43.19 -27.38 -87.18
CA PRO A 853 -43.00 -27.85 -88.55
C PRO A 853 -43.12 -29.38 -88.70
N ILE A 854 -42.78 -30.16 -87.68
CA ILE A 854 -42.96 -31.62 -87.67
C ILE A 854 -44.45 -31.98 -87.65
N ARG A 855 -45.25 -31.27 -86.85
CA ARG A 855 -46.71 -31.43 -86.81
C ARG A 855 -47.39 -31.02 -88.12
N ARG A 856 -46.88 -29.97 -88.79
CA ARG A 856 -47.35 -29.56 -90.13
C ARG A 856 -46.98 -30.58 -91.23
N ARG A 857 -45.78 -31.18 -91.18
CA ARG A 857 -45.38 -32.26 -92.10
C ARG A 857 -46.20 -33.53 -91.89
N LEU A 858 -46.48 -33.92 -90.64
CA LEU A 858 -47.38 -35.06 -90.33
C LEU A 858 -48.81 -34.83 -90.84
N LEU A 859 -49.36 -33.63 -90.68
CA LEU A 859 -50.67 -33.26 -91.22
C LEU A 859 -50.72 -33.30 -92.77
N GLN A 860 -49.66 -32.85 -93.46
CA GLN A 860 -49.56 -32.98 -94.91
C GLN A 860 -49.41 -34.45 -95.38
N THR A 861 -48.79 -35.31 -94.57
CA THR A 861 -48.64 -36.74 -94.90
C THR A 861 -49.97 -37.48 -94.72
N VAL A 862 -50.78 -37.12 -93.72
CA VAL A 862 -52.13 -37.66 -93.52
C VAL A 862 -53.12 -37.16 -94.60
N LEU A 863 -53.00 -35.89 -95.05
CA LEU A 863 -53.79 -35.36 -96.17
C LEU A 863 -53.44 -36.02 -97.53
N ASN A 864 -52.17 -36.37 -97.78
CA ASN A 864 -51.76 -37.07 -99.00
C ASN A 864 -52.17 -38.56 -99.04
N LEU A 865 -52.41 -39.19 -97.89
CA LEU A 865 -52.93 -40.56 -97.81
C LEU A 865 -54.44 -40.65 -98.12
N HIS A 866 -55.18 -39.55 -97.97
CA HIS A 866 -56.62 -39.50 -98.27
C HIS A 866 -56.95 -39.33 -99.77
N TYR A 867 -55.96 -38.95 -100.61
CA TYR A 867 -56.16 -38.71 -102.06
C TYR A 867 -55.82 -39.91 -102.98
N ARG A 868 -55.35 -41.05 -102.43
CA ARG A 868 -54.95 -42.23 -103.22
C ARG A 868 -56.04 -43.31 -103.40
N VAL A 869 -57.26 -43.09 -102.93
CA VAL A 869 -58.35 -44.09 -103.01
C VAL A 869 -59.57 -43.49 -103.73
N CYS A 870 -59.52 -43.46 -105.08
CA CYS A 870 -60.67 -43.55 -106.03
C CYS A 870 -60.28 -43.10 -107.47
N PRO A 871 -60.43 -43.94 -108.53
CA PRO A 871 -60.13 -43.57 -109.93
C PRO A 871 -61.36 -43.54 -110.88
N SER A 872 -61.28 -42.73 -111.96
CA SER A 872 -61.91 -42.79 -113.33
C SER A 872 -62.41 -41.40 -113.80
N ALA A 873 -62.39 -40.94 -115.08
CA ALA A 873 -61.79 -41.35 -116.36
C ALA A 873 -61.96 -40.23 -117.47
N ARG A 874 -61.10 -40.30 -118.52
CA ARG A 874 -61.18 -39.78 -119.94
C ARG A 874 -60.79 -38.32 -120.37
N ALA A 875 -59.52 -38.17 -120.82
CA ALA A 875 -58.92 -37.84 -122.17
C ALA A 875 -59.54 -36.82 -123.21
N PRO A 876 -58.82 -36.39 -124.29
CA PRO A 876 -57.94 -35.20 -124.53
C PRO A 876 -58.40 -34.38 -125.81
N PRO A 877 -57.62 -33.60 -126.63
CA PRO A 877 -56.20 -33.14 -126.64
C PRO A 877 -55.94 -31.64 -126.99
N ASP A 878 -54.69 -31.17 -126.84
CA ASP A 878 -53.87 -30.37 -127.80
C ASP A 878 -52.68 -29.61 -127.13
N SER A 879 -51.59 -29.48 -127.88
CA SER A 879 -50.24 -28.94 -127.54
C SER A 879 -50.03 -27.51 -128.12
N PRO A 880 -48.85 -26.84 -128.08
CA PRO A 880 -47.61 -26.95 -127.29
C PRO A 880 -47.09 -25.57 -126.77
N LEU A 881 -45.83 -25.54 -126.29
CA LEU A 881 -44.85 -24.42 -126.10
C LEU A 881 -44.52 -24.14 -124.62
N ASP A 882 -43.40 -24.53 -124.00
CA ASP A 882 -41.94 -24.49 -124.29
C ASP A 882 -41.24 -23.44 -123.40
N VAL A 883 -39.98 -23.76 -123.04
CA VAL A 883 -38.90 -22.87 -122.55
C VAL A 883 -38.61 -22.77 -121.04
N GLN A 884 -37.69 -23.67 -120.64
CA GLN A 884 -36.40 -23.45 -119.93
C GLN A 884 -36.29 -23.20 -118.41
N ASN A 885 -35.82 -24.26 -117.75
CA ASN A 885 -34.81 -24.27 -116.67
C ASN A 885 -33.46 -23.72 -117.18
N PRO A 886 -32.55 -23.22 -116.31
CA PRO A 886 -31.59 -24.08 -115.57
C PRO A 886 -31.42 -23.69 -114.08
N PHE A 887 -31.16 -24.63 -113.15
CA PHE A 887 -29.83 -25.09 -112.65
C PHE A 887 -28.87 -23.92 -112.30
N ASP A 888 -28.25 -23.80 -111.12
CA ASP A 888 -27.39 -24.75 -110.38
C ASP A 888 -27.16 -24.21 -108.92
N ILE A 889 -27.40 -24.96 -107.83
CA ILE A 889 -26.46 -25.74 -106.97
C ILE A 889 -25.14 -25.01 -106.58
N ARG A 890 -24.92 -24.78 -105.27
CA ARG A 890 -23.83 -25.36 -104.44
C ARG A 890 -23.74 -24.79 -103.01
N ASP A 891 -23.74 -25.73 -102.06
CA ASP A 891 -22.88 -25.91 -100.88
C ASP A 891 -22.58 -24.73 -99.92
N ILE A 892 -23.14 -24.77 -98.70
CA ILE A 892 -22.52 -25.15 -97.39
C ILE A 892 -23.60 -25.10 -96.30
#